data_AF-H8ZCS4-F1
#
_entry.id   AF-H8ZCS4-F1
#
_cell.length_a   1.000
_cell.length_b   1.000
_cell.length_c   1.000
_cell.angle_alpha   90.00
_cell.angle_beta   90.00
_cell.angle_gamma   90.00
#
_symmetry.space_group_name_H-M   'P 1'
#
loop_
_entity.id
_entity.type
_entity.pdbx_description
1 polymer ?
#
loop_
_entity_poly.entity_id
_entity_poly.type
_entity_poly.pdbx_seq_one_letter_code
_entity_poly.pdbx_strand_id
1 'polypeptide(L)'
;MKLLRLISILAFCQVGARLTLPKIEELQKATYKSDTFGLQKVRQEGPLGFLHTYIYHKKGYMHNKRFYSPVIETSYSLVKNRKADKTSPTTFTFIRAPNKDTVYPLSKSADEESSYLESYHANLIRMFPSSTGDLSIESGRYNSLTRFLRSTEVQKHTSHILAALFLLARGVQVELMCNKEEKTLLLKNKKGAVLFDIPMRISGYSNKNSKKKKNIPQKEAEMIISFFIECCASRPLSTQHILSQEISLEEFNKGKFLDSPEFLIDTYIFEFIESVESAKNFARAVHEMLIDCVEEELCIEHQASLKEAALVLNQCFVSVESAEKSELSQLDVLKSIHNTTQKYKVTPFYDSSYFLEYTVTPCYNRELKRFTHNPVENFSNCVEAGILTLFCCFAYDPSTQSYATSHIKSPSDDLREFFYIYPEPVESADRQLHMAWGRVVSDLKGGAVYLGKGNELETGILNMLSVLVEVANLPKEKLNMLIERVNSITDSDQDVYADIKQYTTEVFTVLSYNKSLQVNFADLNKGYLEDGGVDVFGKITLAYIHGDVENAIEFILSRKHMSISLPASANNKAEVMVKEILEVQKRCRQPWTFFEHLLMHYISSTINSIMEGTENRAAIIYQIKKVHADPIKKSNSLFLVKKIENIEYKREIVSRLIIYSKIEDLHACNPVVRFTSNIIGSVPLGDRATQRKMLAASICTGRCAACYPSVQLEEYDLNLMIEYTYEVVQVFNYIIGTQNSSMLLHCLNVYMRKIGYYSISTHNPLTSRYLTQNMFKCLFADRTMKYAEKVLEFATKYWSEVLDIESQLCFIWFHYACERFPSEKELLKDLYNGIQNIDDMHSWYGFLNLSRADYCRIVSVLDSLSLDMPELAKESFNFQQIYGSCLYYCSVS
;
A
#
# COMPACT_ATOMS: atom_id res chain seq x y z
N MET A 1 9.36 -38.98 13.34
CA MET A 1 9.94 -37.61 13.30
C MET A 1 9.69 -36.84 12.00
N LYS A 2 9.72 -37.46 10.79
CA LYS A 2 9.36 -36.78 9.53
C LYS A 2 7.87 -36.38 9.43
N LEU A 3 6.97 -37.19 9.98
CA LEU A 3 5.52 -36.91 10.01
C LEU A 3 5.15 -35.67 10.83
N LEU A 4 5.81 -35.44 11.97
CA LEU A 4 5.59 -34.24 12.80
C LEU A 4 6.10 -32.96 12.14
N ARG A 5 7.19 -33.03 11.35
CA ARG A 5 7.65 -31.88 10.55
C ARG A 5 6.71 -31.61 9.37
N LEU A 6 6.14 -32.63 8.75
CA LEU A 6 5.13 -32.45 7.71
C LEU A 6 3.82 -31.88 8.29
N ILE A 7 3.40 -32.34 9.48
CA ILE A 7 2.23 -31.80 10.19
C ILE A 7 2.47 -30.36 10.67
N SER A 8 3.70 -29.99 11.08
CA SER A 8 4.05 -28.60 11.40
C SER A 8 4.16 -27.70 10.18
N ILE A 9 4.51 -28.25 9.00
CA ILE A 9 4.52 -27.51 7.72
C ILE A 9 3.09 -27.37 7.18
N LEU A 10 2.24 -28.41 7.29
CA LEU A 10 0.80 -28.35 6.99
C LEU A 10 0.03 -27.44 7.97
N ALA A 11 0.49 -27.30 9.21
CA ALA A 11 -0.02 -26.33 10.17
C ALA A 11 0.55 -24.91 9.97
N PHE A 12 1.68 -24.75 9.26
CA PHE A 12 2.24 -23.44 8.88
C PHE A 12 1.67 -22.90 7.56
N CYS A 13 1.16 -23.77 6.67
CA CYS A 13 0.34 -23.39 5.52
C CYS A 13 -1.12 -23.05 5.89
N GLN A 14 -1.45 -22.91 7.17
CA GLN A 14 -2.69 -22.27 7.60
C GLN A 14 -2.58 -20.76 7.38
N VAL A 15 -2.74 -20.31 6.13
CA VAL A 15 -3.57 -19.12 5.92
C VAL A 15 -4.92 -19.55 6.49
N GLY A 16 -5.19 -19.23 7.75
CA GLY A 16 -6.44 -19.60 8.42
C GLY A 16 -7.58 -19.23 7.47
N ALA A 17 -8.32 -20.22 6.99
CA ALA A 17 -9.33 -20.01 5.97
C ALA A 17 -10.44 -19.15 6.58
N ARG A 18 -10.32 -17.83 6.42
CA ARG A 18 -11.29 -16.83 6.87
C ARG A 18 -12.69 -17.20 6.39
N LEU A 19 -13.72 -16.78 7.12
CA LEU A 19 -15.10 -17.06 6.74
C LEU A 19 -15.42 -16.42 5.38
N THR A 20 -15.53 -17.25 4.34
CA THR A 20 -16.02 -16.87 3.00
C THR A 20 -17.52 -16.53 3.03
N LEU A 21 -18.04 -15.78 2.05
CA LEU A 21 -19.48 -15.46 1.97
C LEU A 21 -20.41 -16.71 2.10
N PRO A 22 -20.13 -17.87 1.49
CA PRO A 22 -20.94 -19.08 1.71
C PRO A 22 -20.91 -19.61 3.15
N LYS A 23 -19.74 -19.59 3.80
CA LYS A 23 -19.58 -19.95 5.22
C LYS A 23 -20.32 -18.98 6.15
N ILE A 24 -20.31 -17.69 5.84
CA ILE A 24 -21.06 -16.66 6.56
C ILE A 24 -22.57 -16.91 6.42
N GLU A 25 -23.03 -17.23 5.21
CA GLU A 25 -24.44 -17.60 4.97
C GLU A 25 -24.86 -18.80 5.83
N GLU A 26 -24.04 -19.85 5.89
CA GLU A 26 -24.31 -21.03 6.70
C GLU A 26 -24.45 -20.69 8.19
N LEU A 27 -23.59 -19.81 8.71
CA LEU A 27 -23.69 -19.30 10.08
C LEU A 27 -24.99 -18.51 10.29
N GLN A 28 -25.36 -17.62 9.37
CA GLN A 28 -26.56 -16.78 9.49
C GLN A 28 -27.86 -17.61 9.47
N LYS A 29 -27.82 -18.84 8.94
CA LYS A 29 -28.94 -19.80 8.98
C LYS A 29 -29.03 -20.57 10.31
N ALA A 30 -28.00 -20.53 11.15
CA ALA A 30 -28.01 -21.21 12.44
C ALA A 30 -29.04 -20.62 13.41
N THR A 31 -29.66 -21.49 14.21
CA THR A 31 -30.69 -21.12 15.18
C THR A 31 -30.26 -21.38 16.62
N TYR A 32 -30.69 -20.51 17.52
CA TYR A 32 -30.39 -20.51 18.95
C TYR A 32 -31.71 -20.43 19.70
N LYS A 33 -31.85 -21.18 20.80
CA LYS A 33 -33.11 -21.27 21.55
C LYS A 33 -32.90 -20.75 22.98
N SER A 34 -33.82 -19.91 23.44
CA SER A 34 -33.98 -19.58 24.86
C SER A 34 -35.45 -19.75 25.27
N ASP A 35 -35.69 -19.90 26.57
CA ASP A 35 -37.04 -20.04 27.10
C ASP A 35 -37.80 -18.71 27.01
N THR A 36 -37.11 -17.59 27.21
CA THR A 36 -37.72 -16.24 27.19
C THR A 36 -37.97 -15.70 25.78
N PHE A 37 -37.08 -15.94 24.82
CA PHE A 37 -37.15 -15.34 23.48
C PHE A 37 -37.42 -16.35 22.35
N GLY A 38 -37.63 -17.62 22.69
CA GLY A 38 -37.92 -18.68 21.74
C GLY A 38 -36.76 -18.96 20.78
N LEU A 39 -37.08 -19.25 19.52
CA LEU A 39 -36.09 -19.56 18.49
C LEU A 39 -35.61 -18.28 17.79
N GLN A 40 -34.30 -18.03 17.83
CA GLN A 40 -33.65 -16.86 17.26
C GLN A 40 -32.58 -17.27 16.23
N LYS A 41 -32.28 -16.38 15.29
CA LYS A 41 -31.16 -16.47 14.34
C LYS A 41 -30.20 -15.32 14.56
N VAL A 42 -28.96 -15.46 14.09
CA VAL A 42 -28.02 -14.34 14.03
C VAL A 42 -28.57 -13.26 13.09
N ARG A 43 -28.55 -12.00 13.53
CA ARG A 43 -28.90 -10.86 12.69
C ARG A 43 -27.81 -10.65 11.64
N GLN A 44 -28.19 -10.62 10.37
CA GLN A 44 -27.23 -10.53 9.25
C GLN A 44 -26.36 -9.26 9.29
N GLU A 45 -26.96 -8.12 9.57
CA GLU A 45 -26.28 -6.81 9.69
C GLU A 45 -25.66 -6.60 11.08
N GLY A 46 -25.90 -7.54 12.00
CA GLY A 46 -25.40 -7.50 13.36
C GLY A 46 -23.91 -7.84 13.47
N PRO A 47 -23.32 -7.60 14.66
CA PRO A 47 -21.92 -7.86 14.92
C PRO A 47 -21.53 -9.36 14.82
N LEU A 48 -22.47 -10.28 15.06
CA LEU A 48 -22.24 -11.72 14.87
C LEU A 48 -22.49 -12.21 13.44
N GLY A 49 -23.01 -11.35 12.56
CA GLY A 49 -23.28 -11.68 11.15
C GLY A 49 -22.03 -11.68 10.27
N PHE A 50 -20.89 -11.19 10.78
CA PHE A 50 -19.57 -11.11 10.11
C PHE A 50 -19.49 -10.39 8.76
N LEU A 51 -20.56 -9.75 8.28
CA LEU A 51 -20.52 -9.00 7.02
C LEU A 51 -19.65 -7.74 7.11
N HIS A 52 -19.72 -6.99 8.21
CA HIS A 52 -18.89 -5.79 8.39
C HIS A 52 -17.41 -6.13 8.55
N THR A 53 -17.07 -7.19 9.30
CA THR A 53 -15.69 -7.67 9.46
C THR A 53 -15.14 -8.24 8.16
N TYR A 54 -15.96 -8.93 7.36
CA TYR A 54 -15.61 -9.29 5.99
C TYR A 54 -15.24 -8.05 5.16
N ILE A 55 -16.03 -6.97 5.22
CA ILE A 55 -15.70 -5.72 4.52
C ILE A 55 -14.41 -5.08 5.07
N TYR A 56 -14.24 -5.02 6.41
CA TYR A 56 -13.02 -4.48 7.03
C TYR A 56 -11.76 -5.20 6.57
N HIS A 57 -11.84 -6.54 6.48
CA HIS A 57 -10.77 -7.39 5.98
C HIS A 57 -10.48 -7.08 4.51
N LYS A 58 -11.50 -7.12 3.63
CA LYS A 58 -11.36 -6.83 2.19
C LYS A 58 -10.80 -5.44 1.91
N LYS A 59 -11.12 -4.45 2.75
CA LYS A 59 -10.62 -3.07 2.58
C LYS A 59 -9.32 -2.79 3.33
N GLY A 60 -8.80 -3.73 4.11
CA GLY A 60 -7.54 -3.59 4.83
C GLY A 60 -7.54 -2.52 5.93
N TYR A 61 -8.67 -2.31 6.60
CA TYR A 61 -8.77 -1.26 7.63
C TYR A 61 -7.86 -1.53 8.82
N MET A 62 -7.80 -2.78 9.30
CA MET A 62 -6.91 -3.16 10.40
C MET A 62 -5.44 -3.09 9.98
N HIS A 63 -5.12 -3.47 8.74
CA HIS A 63 -3.77 -3.31 8.17
C HIS A 63 -3.33 -1.85 8.23
N ASN A 64 -4.15 -0.94 7.70
CA ASN A 64 -3.85 0.49 7.69
C ASN A 64 -3.64 1.04 9.11
N LYS A 65 -4.54 0.67 10.04
CA LYS A 65 -4.48 1.12 11.43
C LYS A 65 -3.23 0.60 12.16
N ARG A 66 -2.90 -0.69 11.99
CA ARG A 66 -1.75 -1.34 12.65
C ARG A 66 -0.41 -0.86 12.13
N PHE A 67 -0.29 -0.48 10.87
CA PHE A 67 1.02 -0.15 10.30
C PHE A 67 1.29 1.34 10.16
N TYR A 68 0.26 2.19 10.06
CA TYR A 68 0.47 3.59 9.66
C TYR A 68 -0.04 4.63 10.65
N SER A 69 -0.74 4.23 11.73
CA SER A 69 -1.19 5.18 12.77
C SER A 69 -0.01 5.99 13.33
N PRO A 70 -0.14 7.32 13.51
CA PRO A 70 0.93 8.15 14.09
C PRO A 70 1.21 7.86 15.57
N VAL A 71 0.34 7.07 16.23
CA VAL A 71 0.49 6.60 17.62
C VAL A 71 1.39 5.36 17.69
N ILE A 72 1.75 4.76 16.55
CA ILE A 72 2.68 3.64 16.46
C ILE A 72 4.06 4.16 16.08
N GLU A 73 5.10 3.61 16.71
CA GLU A 73 6.50 3.83 16.37
C GLU A 73 7.02 2.57 15.67
N THR A 74 7.16 2.65 14.33
CA THR A 74 7.68 1.54 13.51
C THR A 74 9.18 1.39 13.71
N SER A 75 9.63 0.19 14.07
CA SER A 75 11.07 -0.07 14.24
C SER A 75 11.73 -0.43 12.91
N TYR A 76 12.52 0.50 12.36
CA TYR A 76 13.34 0.27 11.17
C TYR A 76 14.65 1.07 11.22
N SER A 77 15.62 0.71 10.38
CA SER A 77 16.82 1.50 10.12
C SER A 77 17.29 1.35 8.69
N LEU A 78 17.87 2.41 8.13
CA LEU A 78 18.54 2.42 6.84
C LEU A 78 19.95 3.00 7.03
N VAL A 79 20.98 2.22 6.70
CA VAL A 79 22.39 2.60 6.86
C VAL A 79 23.18 2.26 5.60
N LYS A 80 24.27 2.97 5.32
CA LYS A 80 25.20 2.64 4.23
C LYS A 80 26.23 1.61 4.67
N ASN A 81 26.46 0.59 3.84
CA ASN A 81 27.48 -0.43 4.07
C ASN A 81 28.87 0.07 3.68
N ARG A 82 29.64 0.59 4.64
CA ARG A 82 31.02 1.06 4.41
C ARG A 82 32.03 -0.05 4.07
N LYS A 83 31.66 -1.32 4.26
CA LYS A 83 32.51 -2.51 4.04
C LYS A 83 32.11 -3.34 2.82
N ALA A 84 31.21 -2.84 1.97
CA ALA A 84 30.89 -3.54 0.73
C ALA A 84 32.13 -3.50 -0.17
N ASP A 85 32.86 -4.63 -0.21
CA ASP A 85 33.84 -4.90 -1.25
C ASP A 85 33.18 -4.78 -2.62
N LYS A 86 33.97 -4.58 -3.68
CA LYS A 86 33.51 -4.57 -5.08
C LYS A 86 32.68 -5.80 -5.49
N THR A 87 32.60 -6.82 -4.64
CA THR A 87 31.89 -8.09 -4.82
C THR A 87 30.60 -8.23 -3.97
N SER A 88 30.20 -7.22 -3.20
CA SER A 88 28.96 -7.23 -2.40
C SER A 88 27.94 -6.22 -2.96
N PRO A 89 26.80 -6.66 -3.52
CA PRO A 89 25.92 -5.81 -4.33
C PRO A 89 25.08 -4.79 -3.54
N THR A 90 24.85 -5.00 -2.23
CA THR A 90 24.01 -4.08 -1.46
C THR A 90 24.80 -2.94 -0.82
N THR A 91 24.84 -1.78 -1.48
CA THR A 91 25.43 -0.53 -0.95
C THR A 91 24.76 -0.05 0.35
N PHE A 92 23.48 -0.40 0.55
CA PHE A 92 22.67 0.01 1.70
C PHE A 92 22.09 -1.21 2.43
N THR A 93 22.04 -1.14 3.76
CA THR A 93 21.38 -2.12 4.62
C THR A 93 20.11 -1.49 5.18
N PHE A 94 18.96 -2.03 4.79
CA PHE A 94 17.67 -1.73 5.39
C PHE A 94 17.26 -2.85 6.34
N ILE A 95 16.94 -2.51 7.59
CA ILE A 95 16.48 -3.47 8.59
C ILE A 95 15.10 -3.03 9.06
N ARG A 96 14.11 -3.91 8.90
CA ARG A 96 12.78 -3.77 9.46
C ARG A 96 12.59 -4.78 10.58
N ALA A 97 12.21 -4.32 11.77
CA ALA A 97 12.01 -5.17 12.96
C ALA A 97 10.60 -5.02 13.55
N PRO A 98 9.55 -5.58 12.92
CA PRO A 98 8.15 -5.36 13.33
C PRO A 98 7.80 -5.86 14.74
N ASN A 99 8.54 -6.85 15.23
CA ASN A 99 8.42 -7.34 16.60
C ASN A 99 8.89 -6.33 17.65
N LYS A 100 9.57 -5.27 17.24
CA LYS A 100 10.01 -4.15 18.07
C LYS A 100 9.16 -2.89 17.89
N ASP A 101 8.06 -2.96 17.13
CA ASP A 101 7.12 -1.83 17.06
C ASP A 101 6.55 -1.55 18.45
N THR A 102 6.46 -0.27 18.79
CA THR A 102 5.96 0.20 20.08
C THR A 102 4.92 1.30 19.90
N VAL A 103 4.29 1.69 20.99
CA VAL A 103 3.45 2.89 21.02
C VAL A 103 4.35 4.11 21.19
N TYR A 104 4.08 5.16 20.40
CA TYR A 104 4.68 6.47 20.60
C TYR A 104 3.93 7.18 21.74
N PRO A 105 4.62 7.60 22.82
CA PRO A 105 3.99 8.32 23.91
C PRO A 105 3.46 9.69 23.45
N LEU A 106 2.17 9.97 23.63
CA LEU A 106 1.52 11.22 23.21
C LEU A 106 1.81 12.42 24.14
N SER A 107 2.56 12.23 25.23
CA SER A 107 3.09 13.22 26.18
C SER A 107 2.08 13.87 27.17
N LYS A 108 2.63 14.47 28.25
CA LYS A 108 2.13 14.63 29.65
C LYS A 108 0.75 15.29 29.93
N SER A 109 -0.03 15.71 28.95
CA SER A 109 -1.40 16.18 29.25
C SER A 109 -2.26 14.95 29.55
N ALA A 110 -2.56 14.75 30.83
CA ALA A 110 -3.36 13.65 31.36
C ALA A 110 -4.84 13.77 30.95
N ASP A 111 -5.15 13.89 29.65
CA ASP A 111 -6.51 13.73 29.16
C ASP A 111 -6.80 12.23 28.93
N GLU A 112 -8.02 11.85 29.28
CA GLU A 112 -8.47 10.45 29.25
C GLU A 112 -8.44 9.87 27.83
N GLU A 113 -8.60 10.71 26.80
CA GLU A 113 -8.59 10.30 25.38
C GLU A 113 -7.19 9.86 24.93
N SER A 114 -6.14 10.60 25.28
CA SER A 114 -4.76 10.25 24.93
C SER A 114 -4.30 8.98 25.65
N SER A 115 -4.64 8.85 26.95
CA SER A 115 -4.35 7.64 27.73
C SER A 115 -5.05 6.40 27.14
N TYR A 116 -6.32 6.55 26.75
CA TYR A 116 -7.05 5.50 26.07
C TYR A 116 -6.39 5.13 24.73
N LEU A 117 -6.01 6.11 23.90
CA LEU A 117 -5.39 5.83 22.60
C LEU A 117 -4.04 5.11 22.74
N GLU A 118 -3.22 5.46 23.74
CA GLU A 118 -1.97 4.75 24.02
C GLU A 118 -2.24 3.29 24.42
N SER A 119 -3.19 3.06 25.34
CA SER A 119 -3.57 1.73 25.79
C SER A 119 -4.18 0.90 24.65
N TYR A 120 -5.04 1.51 23.83
CA TYR A 120 -5.63 0.91 22.64
C TYR A 120 -4.57 0.46 21.65
N HIS A 121 -3.63 1.34 21.27
CA HIS A 121 -2.58 0.98 20.31
C HIS A 121 -1.59 -0.05 20.90
N ALA A 122 -1.33 -0.04 22.21
CA ALA A 122 -0.52 -1.05 22.86
C ALA A 122 -1.17 -2.45 22.76
N ASN A 123 -2.47 -2.54 22.98
CA ASN A 123 -3.22 -3.78 22.85
C ASN A 123 -3.43 -4.19 21.39
N LEU A 124 -3.58 -3.23 20.47
CA LEU A 124 -3.60 -3.47 19.03
C LEU A 124 -2.29 -4.14 18.56
N ILE A 125 -1.12 -3.69 19.01
CA ILE A 125 0.18 -4.33 18.71
C ILE A 125 0.29 -5.75 19.31
N ARG A 126 -0.31 -5.98 20.48
CA ARG A 126 -0.32 -7.30 21.14
C ARG A 126 -1.25 -8.29 20.44
N MET A 127 -2.46 -7.86 20.07
CA MET A 127 -3.48 -8.66 19.41
C MET A 127 -3.18 -8.92 17.94
N PHE A 128 -2.53 -7.95 17.27
CA PHE A 128 -2.10 -8.04 15.88
C PHE A 128 -0.56 -7.97 15.78
N PRO A 129 0.16 -9.00 16.27
CA PRO A 129 1.60 -9.12 16.07
C PRO A 129 1.96 -9.17 14.59
N SER A 130 3.08 -8.55 14.21
CA SER A 130 3.56 -8.57 12.83
C SER A 130 4.91 -9.26 12.72
N SER A 131 5.09 -10.44 13.32
CA SER A 131 6.42 -11.07 13.44
C SER A 131 7.20 -11.19 12.12
N THR A 132 6.50 -11.27 10.98
CA THR A 132 7.04 -11.36 9.62
C THR A 132 6.98 -10.08 8.79
N GLY A 133 6.33 -9.01 9.28
CA GLY A 133 6.01 -7.80 8.51
C GLY A 133 4.57 -7.75 8.00
N ASP A 134 3.85 -8.87 8.08
CA ASP A 134 2.45 -8.99 7.65
C ASP A 134 1.49 -8.81 8.84
N LEU A 135 0.23 -8.48 8.57
CA LEU A 135 -0.81 -8.45 9.59
C LEU A 135 -1.12 -9.89 10.02
N SER A 136 -1.03 -10.19 11.32
CA SER A 136 -1.34 -11.51 11.84
C SER A 136 -1.85 -11.43 13.28
N ILE A 137 -2.61 -12.43 13.70
CA ILE A 137 -2.89 -12.69 15.13
C ILE A 137 -1.89 -13.68 15.73
N GLU A 138 -1.02 -14.27 14.91
CA GLU A 138 -0.04 -15.27 15.33
C GLU A 138 1.25 -14.62 15.81
N SER A 139 1.72 -15.07 16.97
CA SER A 139 2.94 -14.55 17.59
C SER A 139 3.93 -15.66 17.91
N GLY A 140 5.22 -15.37 17.71
CA GLY A 140 6.30 -16.18 18.29
C GLY A 140 6.36 -16.12 19.82
N ARG A 141 5.72 -15.10 20.45
CA ARG A 141 5.69 -14.90 21.89
C ARG A 141 4.89 -16.02 22.58
N TYR A 142 5.42 -16.60 23.65
CA TYR A 142 4.77 -17.73 24.34
C TYR A 142 3.61 -17.35 25.27
N ASN A 143 3.40 -16.05 25.50
CA ASN A 143 2.42 -15.51 26.42
C ASN A 143 1.29 -14.72 25.73
N SER A 144 1.23 -14.75 24.38
CA SER A 144 0.23 -14.05 23.56
C SER A 144 -1.18 -14.62 23.72
N LEU A 145 -2.21 -13.78 23.53
CA LEU A 145 -3.62 -14.19 23.60
C LEU A 145 -3.95 -15.38 22.71
N THR A 146 -3.53 -15.37 21.44
CA THR A 146 -3.85 -16.45 20.48
C THR A 146 -3.35 -17.81 20.95
N ARG A 147 -2.11 -17.87 21.46
CA ARG A 147 -1.53 -19.11 22.01
C ARG A 147 -2.19 -19.54 23.30
N PHE A 148 -2.61 -18.59 24.15
CA PHE A 148 -3.39 -18.90 25.34
C PHE A 148 -4.72 -19.56 24.94
N LEU A 149 -5.49 -18.94 24.03
CA LEU A 149 -6.79 -19.44 23.56
C LEU A 149 -6.69 -20.78 22.81
N ARG A 150 -5.59 -21.05 22.12
CA ARG A 150 -5.38 -22.33 21.40
C ARG A 150 -4.72 -23.42 22.26
N SER A 151 -4.34 -23.12 23.50
CA SER A 151 -3.72 -24.13 24.38
C SER A 151 -4.73 -25.20 24.77
N THR A 152 -4.27 -26.44 24.94
CA THR A 152 -5.13 -27.58 25.28
C THR A 152 -5.93 -27.37 26.57
N GLU A 153 -5.37 -26.63 27.51
CA GLU A 153 -5.94 -26.30 28.81
C GLU A 153 -7.11 -25.31 28.70
N VAL A 154 -7.11 -24.46 27.67
CA VAL A 154 -8.02 -23.32 27.50
C VAL A 154 -9.00 -23.52 26.35
N GLN A 155 -8.63 -24.29 25.33
CA GLN A 155 -9.36 -24.41 24.05
C GLN A 155 -10.85 -24.68 24.21
N LYS A 156 -11.24 -25.49 25.21
CA LYS A 156 -12.65 -25.81 25.53
C LYS A 156 -13.47 -24.60 26.04
N HIS A 157 -12.81 -23.57 26.54
CA HIS A 157 -13.41 -22.33 27.07
C HIS A 157 -13.24 -21.14 26.14
N THR A 158 -12.56 -21.29 25.00
CA THR A 158 -12.22 -20.20 24.08
C THR A 158 -13.44 -19.42 23.61
N SER A 159 -14.54 -20.09 23.25
CA SER A 159 -15.78 -19.40 22.85
C SER A 159 -16.33 -18.51 23.96
N HIS A 160 -16.26 -18.93 25.23
CA HIS A 160 -16.72 -18.15 26.37
C HIS A 160 -15.79 -16.95 26.66
N ILE A 161 -14.47 -17.14 26.55
CA ILE A 161 -13.50 -16.04 26.71
C ILE A 161 -13.72 -14.99 25.63
N LEU A 162 -13.82 -15.41 24.36
CA LEU A 162 -14.09 -14.49 23.24
C LEU A 162 -15.45 -13.80 23.38
N ALA A 163 -16.49 -14.52 23.84
CA ALA A 163 -17.80 -13.94 24.11
C ALA A 163 -17.74 -12.88 25.23
N ALA A 164 -17.03 -13.15 26.32
CA ALA A 164 -16.84 -12.18 27.40
C ALA A 164 -16.13 -10.91 26.90
N LEU A 165 -15.03 -11.04 26.14
CA LEU A 165 -14.33 -9.89 25.56
C LEU A 165 -15.21 -9.11 24.57
N PHE A 166 -15.97 -9.81 23.73
CA PHE A 166 -16.91 -9.23 22.78
C PHE A 166 -18.00 -8.39 23.47
N LEU A 167 -18.52 -8.89 24.59
CA LEU A 167 -19.56 -8.23 25.40
C LEU A 167 -19.00 -7.03 26.19
N LEU A 168 -17.84 -7.17 26.81
CA LEU A 168 -17.14 -6.08 27.50
C LEU A 168 -16.83 -4.91 26.55
N ALA A 169 -16.39 -5.19 25.32
CA ALA A 169 -16.15 -4.16 24.30
C ALA A 169 -17.42 -3.35 23.98
N ARG A 170 -18.60 -3.91 24.18
CA ARG A 170 -19.91 -3.30 23.91
C ARG A 170 -20.59 -2.74 25.15
N GLY A 171 -19.89 -2.70 26.29
CA GLY A 171 -20.40 -2.15 27.55
C GLY A 171 -21.30 -3.11 28.36
N VAL A 172 -21.42 -4.37 27.97
CA VAL A 172 -22.18 -5.36 28.75
C VAL A 172 -21.29 -5.87 29.88
N GLN A 173 -21.74 -5.65 31.12
CA GLN A 173 -21.00 -6.05 32.31
C GLN A 173 -21.03 -7.57 32.51
N VAL A 174 -19.87 -8.20 32.38
CA VAL A 174 -19.63 -9.64 32.56
C VAL A 174 -18.71 -9.87 33.76
N GLU A 175 -18.97 -10.92 34.57
CA GLU A 175 -18.12 -11.31 35.71
C GLU A 175 -16.84 -12.06 35.29
N LEU A 176 -16.02 -11.42 34.45
CA LEU A 176 -14.70 -11.92 34.04
C LEU A 176 -13.61 -11.29 34.91
N MET A 177 -12.81 -12.11 35.59
CA MET A 177 -11.79 -11.63 36.53
C MET A 177 -10.46 -12.37 36.39
N CYS A 178 -9.35 -11.61 36.39
CA CYS A 178 -8.01 -12.16 36.55
C CYS A 178 -7.65 -12.19 38.04
N ASN A 179 -7.71 -13.37 38.68
CA ASN A 179 -7.31 -13.52 40.07
C ASN A 179 -5.78 -13.42 40.20
N LYS A 180 -5.29 -12.36 40.84
CA LYS A 180 -3.84 -12.11 41.03
C LYS A 180 -3.18 -13.10 41.99
N GLU A 181 -3.91 -13.58 43.00
CA GLU A 181 -3.38 -14.49 44.02
C GLU A 181 -3.24 -15.91 43.46
N GLU A 182 -4.32 -16.43 42.87
CA GLU A 182 -4.37 -17.79 42.32
C GLU A 182 -3.75 -17.88 40.92
N LYS A 183 -3.57 -16.73 40.25
CA LYS A 183 -3.12 -16.60 38.86
C LYS A 183 -4.02 -17.39 37.92
N THR A 184 -5.32 -17.18 38.06
CA THR A 184 -6.38 -17.81 37.27
C THR A 184 -7.24 -16.76 36.57
N LEU A 185 -7.92 -17.19 35.51
CA LEU A 185 -8.98 -16.45 34.84
C LEU A 185 -10.29 -17.13 35.20
N LEU A 186 -11.17 -16.37 35.84
CA LEU A 186 -12.45 -16.82 36.34
C LEU A 186 -13.55 -16.13 35.53
N LEU A 187 -14.51 -16.92 35.05
CA LEU A 187 -15.76 -16.41 34.50
C LEU A 187 -16.93 -16.99 35.27
N LYS A 188 -17.81 -16.13 35.75
CA LYS A 188 -19.09 -16.51 36.37
C LYS A 188 -20.26 -16.05 35.53
N ASN A 189 -21.36 -16.77 35.64
CA ASN A 189 -22.66 -16.28 35.22
C ASN A 189 -23.22 -15.32 36.29
N LYS A 190 -24.32 -14.63 35.98
CA LYS A 190 -24.92 -13.63 36.88
C LYS A 190 -25.46 -14.25 38.18
N LYS A 191 -25.84 -15.54 38.14
CA LYS A 191 -26.24 -16.35 39.32
C LYS A 191 -25.05 -16.71 40.23
N GLY A 192 -23.85 -16.25 39.92
CA GLY A 192 -22.61 -16.53 40.65
C GLY A 192 -22.03 -17.93 40.42
N ALA A 193 -22.62 -18.73 39.51
CA ALA A 193 -22.11 -20.03 39.14
C ALA A 193 -20.85 -19.89 38.26
N VAL A 194 -19.82 -20.67 38.58
CA VAL A 194 -18.55 -20.66 37.86
C VAL A 194 -18.71 -21.37 36.52
N LEU A 195 -18.60 -20.63 35.41
CA LEU A 195 -18.56 -21.18 34.05
C LEU A 195 -17.21 -21.83 33.77
N PHE A 196 -16.13 -21.17 34.20
CA PHE A 196 -14.80 -21.77 34.26
C PHE A 196 -13.88 -21.02 35.23
N ASP A 197 -12.88 -21.73 35.72
CA ASP A 197 -11.74 -21.21 36.45
C ASP A 197 -10.48 -21.89 35.90
N ILE A 198 -9.67 -21.14 35.16
CA ILE A 198 -8.54 -21.70 34.41
C ILE A 198 -7.23 -21.00 34.77
N PRO A 199 -6.11 -21.75 34.82
CA PRO A 199 -4.82 -21.15 35.15
C PRO A 199 -4.33 -20.21 34.03
N MET A 200 -3.86 -19.01 34.39
CA MET A 200 -3.20 -18.04 33.49
C MET A 200 -1.74 -18.45 33.19
N ARG A 201 -1.53 -19.74 32.95
CA ARG A 201 -0.25 -20.38 32.65
C ARG A 201 -0.49 -21.60 31.77
N ILE A 202 0.27 -21.70 30.68
CA ILE A 202 0.22 -22.86 29.77
C ILE A 202 1.47 -23.71 29.96
N SER A 203 1.36 -25.01 29.66
CA SER A 203 2.51 -25.91 29.69
C SER A 203 3.57 -25.52 28.64
N GLY A 204 4.83 -25.31 29.08
CA GLY A 204 5.94 -24.99 28.18
C GLY A 204 6.55 -26.22 27.48
N TYR A 205 7.39 -25.98 26.48
CA TYR A 205 8.15 -27.04 25.78
C TYR A 205 9.39 -27.48 26.57
N SER A 206 9.79 -28.75 26.46
CA SER A 206 11.06 -29.22 27.04
C SER A 206 12.24 -28.64 26.26
N ASN A 207 13.10 -27.88 26.92
CA ASN A 207 14.41 -27.56 26.35
C ASN A 207 15.24 -28.86 26.29
N LYS A 208 16.04 -29.08 25.23
CA LYS A 208 16.90 -30.29 25.09
C LYS A 208 17.80 -30.53 26.32
N ASN A 209 18.06 -29.48 27.11
CA ASN A 209 18.90 -29.50 28.30
C ASN A 209 18.14 -29.54 29.64
N SER A 210 16.79 -29.56 29.66
CA SER A 210 16.01 -29.62 30.91
C SER A 210 14.85 -30.61 30.85
N LYS A 211 14.87 -31.64 31.70
CA LYS A 211 13.78 -32.63 31.84
C LYS A 211 12.46 -32.07 32.41
N LYS A 212 12.41 -30.81 32.88
CA LYS A 212 11.19 -30.19 33.44
C LYS A 212 10.56 -29.20 32.47
N LYS A 213 9.28 -29.38 32.14
CA LYS A 213 8.45 -28.36 31.47
C LYS A 213 8.17 -27.24 32.47
N LYS A 214 8.60 -26.01 32.19
CA LYS A 214 8.26 -24.84 33.02
C LYS A 214 6.97 -24.23 32.46
N ASN A 215 5.96 -24.07 33.30
CA ASN A 215 4.72 -23.40 32.92
C ASN A 215 5.01 -21.92 32.61
N ILE A 216 4.41 -21.41 31.54
CA ILE A 216 4.66 -20.06 31.03
C ILE A 216 3.50 -19.14 31.44
N PRO A 217 3.73 -18.12 32.29
CA PRO A 217 2.71 -17.13 32.65
C PRO A 217 2.21 -16.34 31.44
N GLN A 218 0.90 -16.17 31.32
CA GLN A 218 0.24 -15.56 30.17
C GLN A 218 0.00 -14.05 30.36
N LYS A 219 1.08 -13.30 30.67
CA LYS A 219 1.00 -11.87 31.00
C LYS A 219 0.41 -10.97 29.90
N GLU A 220 0.67 -11.29 28.63
CA GLU A 220 0.16 -10.46 27.52
C GLU A 220 -1.34 -10.71 27.31
N ALA A 221 -1.79 -11.95 27.42
CA ALA A 221 -3.22 -12.28 27.46
C ALA A 221 -3.92 -11.59 28.64
N GLU A 222 -3.30 -11.59 29.83
CA GLU A 222 -3.81 -10.88 31.02
C GLU A 222 -4.00 -9.38 30.76
N MET A 223 -2.98 -8.71 30.18
CA MET A 223 -3.06 -7.28 29.84
C MET A 223 -4.19 -6.97 28.86
N ILE A 224 -4.42 -7.82 27.84
CA ILE A 224 -5.49 -7.62 26.88
C ILE A 224 -6.86 -7.80 27.55
N ILE A 225 -7.02 -8.83 28.39
CA ILE A 225 -8.26 -9.07 29.12
C ILE A 225 -8.57 -7.90 30.05
N SER A 226 -7.57 -7.44 30.82
CA SER A 226 -7.71 -6.27 31.70
C SER A 226 -8.11 -5.01 30.92
N PHE A 227 -7.54 -4.79 29.74
CA PHE A 227 -7.92 -3.66 28.89
C PHE A 227 -9.41 -3.66 28.51
N PHE A 228 -9.99 -4.80 28.12
CA PHE A 228 -11.42 -4.86 27.79
C PHE A 228 -12.31 -4.69 29.03
N ILE A 229 -11.89 -5.20 30.19
CA ILE A 229 -12.57 -4.97 31.47
C ILE A 229 -12.58 -3.47 31.80
N GLU A 230 -11.43 -2.80 31.69
CA GLU A 230 -11.29 -1.35 31.92
C GLU A 230 -12.12 -0.52 30.92
N CYS A 231 -12.14 -0.90 29.64
CA CYS A 231 -12.96 -0.23 28.62
C CYS A 231 -14.46 -0.29 28.93
N CYS A 232 -14.93 -1.39 29.49
CA CYS A 232 -16.33 -1.52 29.92
C CYS A 232 -16.65 -0.58 31.10
N ALA A 233 -15.68 -0.30 31.97
CA ALA A 233 -15.88 0.50 33.18
C ALA A 233 -15.74 2.01 32.94
N SER A 234 -14.78 2.44 32.11
CA SER A 234 -14.37 3.86 32.04
C SER A 234 -13.83 4.28 30.66
N ARG A 235 -14.54 3.98 29.57
CA ARG A 235 -14.17 4.46 28.23
C ARG A 235 -14.58 5.93 27.99
N PRO A 236 -13.77 6.73 27.27
CA PRO A 236 -14.13 8.11 26.90
C PRO A 236 -15.45 8.19 26.14
N LEU A 237 -16.22 9.28 26.30
CA LEU A 237 -17.48 9.50 25.58
C LEU A 237 -17.31 9.52 24.05
N SER A 238 -16.20 10.07 23.54
CA SER A 238 -15.87 10.06 22.10
C SER A 238 -15.71 8.63 21.54
N THR A 239 -15.40 7.72 22.46
CA THR A 239 -15.38 6.26 22.40
C THR A 239 -16.69 5.56 22.10
N GLN A 240 -17.75 6.02 22.78
CA GLN A 240 -18.92 5.20 23.12
C GLN A 240 -19.91 5.05 21.98
N HIS A 241 -20.49 3.84 21.87
CA HIS A 241 -21.62 3.54 20.99
C HIS A 241 -21.47 3.99 19.51
N ILE A 242 -20.23 4.06 18.99
CA ILE A 242 -19.95 4.52 17.61
C ILE A 242 -20.60 3.61 16.55
N LEU A 243 -20.88 2.35 16.90
CA LEU A 243 -21.59 1.39 16.06
C LEU A 243 -23.11 1.40 16.32
N SER A 244 -23.67 2.55 16.70
CA SER A 244 -25.11 2.77 16.88
C SER A 244 -25.91 2.37 15.63
N GLN A 245 -27.19 2.05 15.83
CA GLN A 245 -28.07 1.68 14.71
C GLN A 245 -28.22 2.81 13.69
N GLU A 246 -28.07 4.08 14.07
CA GLU A 246 -28.12 5.23 13.16
C GLU A 246 -26.86 6.08 13.26
N ILE A 247 -26.28 6.45 12.10
CA ILE A 247 -25.10 7.32 12.00
C ILE A 247 -25.18 8.14 10.71
N SER A 248 -24.68 9.37 10.71
CA SER A 248 -24.58 10.17 9.48
C SER A 248 -23.38 9.74 8.63
N LEU A 249 -23.47 9.96 7.31
CA LEU A 249 -22.34 9.75 6.39
C LEU A 249 -21.10 10.56 6.82
N GLU A 250 -21.30 11.77 7.35
CA GLU A 250 -20.19 12.60 7.82
C GLU A 250 -19.46 11.95 9.01
N GLU A 251 -20.20 11.40 9.99
CA GLU A 251 -19.60 10.75 11.15
C GLU A 251 -18.93 9.42 10.77
N PHE A 252 -19.54 8.63 9.87
CA PHE A 252 -18.91 7.42 9.31
C PHE A 252 -17.57 7.76 8.64
N ASN A 253 -17.54 8.80 7.80
CA ASN A 253 -16.34 9.23 7.06
C ASN A 253 -15.21 9.77 7.95
N LYS A 254 -15.47 10.08 9.23
CA LYS A 254 -14.40 10.40 10.20
C LYS A 254 -13.59 9.16 10.59
N GLY A 255 -14.17 7.96 10.47
CA GLY A 255 -13.49 6.69 10.75
C GLY A 255 -13.16 6.47 12.23
N LYS A 256 -13.82 7.18 13.16
CA LYS A 256 -13.55 7.06 14.60
C LYS A 256 -13.78 5.65 15.16
N PHE A 257 -14.64 4.86 14.50
CA PHE A 257 -14.86 3.46 14.88
C PHE A 257 -13.59 2.61 14.83
N LEU A 258 -12.55 3.02 14.06
CA LEU A 258 -11.25 2.34 14.03
C LEU A 258 -10.46 2.48 15.34
N ASP A 259 -10.88 3.36 16.25
CA ASP A 259 -10.34 3.50 17.62
C ASP A 259 -11.24 2.86 18.68
N SER A 260 -12.26 2.09 18.27
CA SER A 260 -13.22 1.49 19.21
C SER A 260 -12.79 0.08 19.63
N PRO A 261 -13.08 -0.35 20.88
CA PRO A 261 -12.78 -1.71 21.32
C PRO A 261 -13.57 -2.75 20.53
N GLU A 262 -14.76 -2.41 20.03
CA GLU A 262 -15.58 -3.26 19.16
C GLU A 262 -14.83 -3.58 17.86
N PHE A 263 -14.28 -2.58 17.16
CA PHE A 263 -13.49 -2.81 15.94
C PHE A 263 -12.29 -3.73 16.21
N LEU A 264 -11.58 -3.52 17.33
CA LEU A 264 -10.41 -4.31 17.71
C LEU A 264 -10.75 -5.77 17.99
N ILE A 265 -11.80 -6.05 18.77
CA ILE A 265 -12.18 -7.43 19.11
C ILE A 265 -12.86 -8.14 17.94
N ASP A 266 -13.71 -7.44 17.16
CA ASP A 266 -14.45 -8.04 16.05
C ASP A 266 -13.49 -8.51 14.95
N THR A 267 -12.49 -7.69 14.61
CA THR A 267 -11.46 -8.07 13.64
C THR A 267 -10.58 -9.20 14.16
N TYR A 268 -10.24 -9.22 15.45
CA TYR A 268 -9.44 -10.30 16.04
C TYR A 268 -10.20 -11.63 16.02
N ILE A 269 -11.49 -11.62 16.38
CA ILE A 269 -12.35 -12.80 16.34
C ILE A 269 -12.48 -13.31 14.90
N PHE A 270 -12.67 -12.41 13.92
CA PHE A 270 -12.75 -12.80 12.51
C PHE A 270 -11.47 -13.46 11.99
N GLU A 271 -10.29 -12.96 12.40
CA GLU A 271 -9.01 -13.60 12.06
C GLU A 271 -8.77 -14.90 12.85
N PHE A 272 -9.37 -15.06 14.04
CA PHE A 272 -9.20 -16.25 14.89
C PHE A 272 -10.11 -17.42 14.49
N ILE A 273 -11.30 -17.15 13.98
CA ILE A 273 -12.29 -18.18 13.63
C ILE A 273 -11.92 -18.83 12.28
N GLU A 274 -11.57 -20.11 12.32
CA GLU A 274 -11.14 -20.88 11.15
C GLU A 274 -12.26 -21.74 10.52
N SER A 275 -13.41 -21.88 11.20
CA SER A 275 -14.50 -22.75 10.75
C SER A 275 -15.89 -22.22 11.11
N VAL A 276 -16.90 -22.64 10.36
CA VAL A 276 -18.31 -22.31 10.65
C VAL A 276 -18.72 -22.87 12.02
N GLU A 277 -18.22 -24.03 12.42
CA GLU A 277 -18.53 -24.63 13.71
C GLU A 277 -17.97 -23.81 14.88
N SER A 278 -16.71 -23.35 14.76
CA SER A 278 -16.12 -22.43 15.73
C SER A 278 -16.92 -21.11 15.82
N ALA A 279 -17.41 -20.60 14.69
CA ALA A 279 -18.27 -19.42 14.65
C ALA A 279 -19.62 -19.66 15.35
N LYS A 280 -20.26 -20.80 15.09
CA LYS A 280 -21.53 -21.22 15.72
C LYS A 280 -21.36 -21.35 17.24
N ASN A 281 -20.26 -21.94 17.70
CA ASN A 281 -19.93 -22.08 19.12
C ASN A 281 -19.67 -20.75 19.81
N PHE A 282 -18.97 -19.83 19.14
CA PHE A 282 -18.81 -18.45 19.62
C PHE A 282 -20.16 -17.73 19.74
N ALA A 283 -20.98 -17.75 18.69
CA ALA A 283 -22.31 -17.14 18.71
C ALA A 283 -23.23 -17.78 19.79
N ARG A 284 -23.12 -19.09 20.04
CA ARG A 284 -23.85 -19.76 21.13
C ARG A 284 -23.43 -19.23 22.50
N ALA A 285 -22.13 -19.11 22.77
CA ALA A 285 -21.64 -18.57 24.03
C ALA A 285 -22.10 -17.12 24.25
N VAL A 286 -22.10 -16.28 23.19
CA VAL A 286 -22.64 -14.91 23.27
C VAL A 286 -24.13 -14.92 23.56
N HIS A 287 -24.91 -15.80 22.91
CA HIS A 287 -26.35 -15.95 23.14
C HIS A 287 -26.64 -16.33 24.61
N GLU A 288 -26.03 -17.42 25.10
CA GLU A 288 -26.24 -17.91 26.47
C GLU A 288 -25.87 -16.85 27.52
N MET A 289 -24.75 -16.15 27.34
CA MET A 289 -24.31 -15.09 28.26
C MET A 289 -25.24 -13.86 28.25
N LEU A 290 -25.75 -13.45 27.08
CA LEU A 290 -26.71 -12.34 26.98
C LEU A 290 -28.06 -12.70 27.59
N ILE A 291 -28.53 -13.92 27.38
CA ILE A 291 -29.77 -14.42 27.99
C ILE A 291 -29.64 -14.45 29.51
N ASP A 292 -28.53 -14.96 30.04
CA ASP A 292 -28.24 -14.97 31.48
C ASP A 292 -28.24 -13.55 32.07
N CYS A 293 -27.68 -12.56 31.34
CA CYS A 293 -27.73 -11.15 31.75
C CYS A 293 -29.15 -10.57 31.75
N VAL A 294 -29.94 -10.83 30.70
CA VAL A 294 -31.27 -10.25 30.53
C VAL A 294 -32.31 -10.89 31.46
N GLU A 295 -32.24 -12.20 31.69
CA GLU A 295 -33.20 -12.94 32.51
C GLU A 295 -33.06 -12.66 34.01
N GLU A 296 -31.85 -12.44 34.52
CA GLU A 296 -31.62 -12.23 35.96
C GLU A 296 -31.89 -10.80 36.41
N GLU A 297 -31.65 -9.81 35.55
CA GLU A 297 -31.92 -8.42 35.89
C GLU A 297 -33.42 -8.05 35.79
N LEU A 298 -34.27 -8.90 35.19
CA LEU A 298 -35.73 -8.80 35.34
C LEU A 298 -36.22 -9.02 36.79
N CYS A 299 -35.34 -9.51 37.68
CA CYS A 299 -35.61 -9.73 39.10
C CYS A 299 -35.09 -8.62 40.05
N ILE A 300 -34.33 -7.62 39.58
CA ILE A 300 -33.72 -6.55 40.41
C ILE A 300 -33.86 -5.16 39.75
N GLU A 301 -34.25 -4.13 40.49
CA GLU A 301 -34.46 -2.74 40.02
C GLU A 301 -33.16 -1.97 39.62
N HIS A 302 -32.28 -2.52 38.77
CA HIS A 302 -31.15 -1.77 38.18
C HIS A 302 -31.32 -1.60 36.66
N GLN A 303 -31.82 -0.43 36.24
CA GLN A 303 -32.35 -0.18 34.89
C GLN A 303 -31.32 0.11 33.77
N ALA A 304 -30.03 0.31 34.08
CA ALA A 304 -29.03 0.68 33.07
C ALA A 304 -28.48 -0.56 32.34
N SER A 305 -27.76 -1.46 33.03
CA SER A 305 -27.14 -2.67 32.45
C SER A 305 -28.13 -3.58 31.70
N LEU A 306 -29.40 -3.59 32.13
CA LEU A 306 -30.53 -4.23 31.46
C LEU A 306 -30.70 -3.78 30.01
N LYS A 307 -30.63 -2.45 29.80
CA LYS A 307 -30.85 -1.84 28.50
C LYS A 307 -29.70 -2.15 27.56
N GLU A 308 -28.46 -2.11 28.04
CA GLU A 308 -27.29 -2.44 27.20
C GLU A 308 -27.29 -3.91 26.78
N ALA A 309 -27.50 -4.86 27.70
CA ALA A 309 -27.54 -6.29 27.37
C ALA A 309 -28.69 -6.62 26.40
N ALA A 310 -29.89 -6.08 26.64
CA ALA A 310 -31.03 -6.26 25.73
C ALA A 310 -30.80 -5.60 24.36
N LEU A 311 -30.17 -4.44 24.33
CA LEU A 311 -29.79 -3.74 23.09
C LEU A 311 -28.79 -4.56 22.28
N VAL A 312 -27.74 -5.10 22.92
CA VAL A 312 -26.75 -5.95 22.26
C VAL A 312 -27.37 -7.27 21.81
N LEU A 313 -28.27 -7.88 22.59
CA LEU A 313 -29.03 -9.06 22.17
C LEU A 313 -29.84 -8.79 20.91
N ASN A 314 -30.56 -7.66 20.85
CA ASN A 314 -31.34 -7.26 19.68
C ASN A 314 -30.45 -6.93 18.47
N GLN A 315 -29.23 -6.42 18.67
CA GLN A 315 -28.26 -6.22 17.60
C GLN A 315 -27.68 -7.54 17.08
N CYS A 316 -27.47 -8.53 17.96
CA CYS A 316 -26.83 -9.80 17.62
C CYS A 316 -27.82 -10.82 17.03
N PHE A 317 -29.06 -10.85 17.54
CA PHE A 317 -30.04 -11.89 17.26
C PHE A 317 -31.40 -11.30 16.88
N VAL A 318 -32.19 -12.11 16.18
CA VAL A 318 -33.53 -11.77 15.69
C VAL A 318 -34.41 -13.02 15.74
N SER A 319 -35.71 -12.88 16.03
CA SER A 319 -36.64 -14.02 16.01
C SER A 319 -36.75 -14.60 14.60
N VAL A 320 -36.86 -15.92 14.47
CA VAL A 320 -36.98 -16.60 13.17
C VAL A 320 -38.15 -16.06 12.35
N GLU A 321 -39.30 -15.84 12.99
CA GLU A 321 -40.51 -15.32 12.35
C GLU A 321 -40.31 -13.91 11.78
N SER A 322 -39.51 -13.09 12.46
CA SER A 322 -39.19 -11.73 12.00
C SER A 322 -38.10 -11.71 10.92
N ALA A 323 -37.19 -12.68 10.93
CA ALA A 323 -36.13 -12.80 9.93
C ALA A 323 -36.67 -13.22 8.55
N GLU A 324 -37.73 -14.01 8.50
CA GLU A 324 -38.33 -14.52 7.25
C GLU A 324 -39.15 -13.47 6.48
N LYS A 325 -39.37 -12.28 7.07
CA LYS A 325 -40.14 -11.18 6.47
C LYS A 325 -39.29 -10.14 5.72
N SER A 326 -37.95 -10.29 5.63
CA SER A 326 -37.09 -9.31 4.94
C SER A 326 -36.91 -9.63 3.46
N GLU A 327 -37.10 -8.62 2.59
CA GLU A 327 -37.23 -8.80 1.13
C GLU A 327 -35.90 -8.76 0.33
N LEU A 328 -34.76 -8.43 0.94
CA LEU A 328 -33.44 -8.48 0.30
C LEU A 328 -32.35 -8.64 1.36
N SER A 329 -31.51 -9.67 1.24
CA SER A 329 -30.38 -9.83 2.17
C SER A 329 -29.19 -9.00 1.68
N GLN A 330 -28.57 -8.22 2.57
CA GLN A 330 -27.32 -7.50 2.26
C GLN A 330 -26.18 -8.45 1.87
N LEU A 331 -26.27 -9.70 2.34
CA LEU A 331 -25.42 -10.79 1.90
C LEU A 331 -25.55 -11.04 0.39
N ASP A 332 -26.76 -10.99 -0.18
CA ASP A 332 -26.99 -11.14 -1.62
C ASP A 332 -26.40 -9.98 -2.42
N VAL A 333 -26.40 -8.76 -1.86
CA VAL A 333 -25.70 -7.61 -2.44
C VAL A 333 -24.21 -7.90 -2.52
N LEU A 334 -23.57 -8.30 -1.41
CA LEU A 334 -22.14 -8.63 -1.38
C LEU A 334 -21.79 -9.79 -2.31
N LYS A 335 -22.63 -10.84 -2.36
CA LYS A 335 -22.48 -11.95 -3.30
C LYS A 335 -22.63 -11.51 -4.74
N SER A 336 -23.58 -10.62 -5.05
CA SER A 336 -23.77 -10.10 -6.40
C SER A 336 -22.51 -9.35 -6.86
N ILE A 337 -21.95 -8.49 -6.01
CA ILE A 337 -20.71 -7.76 -6.30
C ILE A 337 -19.54 -8.74 -6.49
N HIS A 338 -19.40 -9.70 -5.57
CA HIS A 338 -18.36 -10.73 -5.66
C HIS A 338 -18.49 -11.54 -6.98
N ASN A 339 -19.68 -12.02 -7.31
CA ASN A 339 -19.92 -12.80 -8.52
C ASN A 339 -19.70 -11.97 -9.79
N THR A 340 -20.14 -10.71 -9.83
CA THR A 340 -19.87 -9.79 -10.95
C THR A 340 -18.37 -9.56 -11.13
N THR A 341 -17.62 -9.34 -10.04
CA THR A 341 -16.15 -9.18 -10.15
C THR A 341 -15.47 -10.47 -10.63
N GLN A 342 -15.90 -11.64 -10.13
CA GLN A 342 -15.36 -12.94 -10.59
C GLN A 342 -15.71 -13.24 -12.05
N LYS A 343 -16.91 -12.90 -12.51
CA LYS A 343 -17.37 -13.17 -13.88
C LYS A 343 -16.45 -12.58 -14.96
N TYR A 344 -15.85 -11.43 -14.68
CA TYR A 344 -15.00 -10.71 -15.63
C TYR A 344 -13.50 -10.81 -15.30
N LYS A 345 -13.11 -11.82 -14.50
CA LYS A 345 -11.73 -12.07 -14.09
C LYS A 345 -11.08 -13.10 -15.02
N VAL A 346 -10.24 -12.63 -15.94
CA VAL A 346 -9.47 -13.46 -16.89
C VAL A 346 -8.02 -13.62 -16.44
N THR A 347 -7.52 -12.69 -15.64
CA THR A 347 -6.19 -12.74 -15.01
C THR A 347 -6.32 -12.86 -13.49
N PRO A 348 -5.28 -13.38 -12.79
CA PRO A 348 -5.29 -13.43 -11.33
C PRO A 348 -5.27 -12.03 -10.70
N PHE A 349 -4.81 -11.00 -11.43
CA PHE A 349 -4.65 -9.62 -10.98
C PHE A 349 -5.47 -8.66 -11.85
N TYR A 350 -6.65 -8.25 -11.37
CA TYR A 350 -7.55 -7.30 -12.04
C TYR A 350 -7.70 -5.96 -11.29
N ASP A 351 -7.09 -5.87 -10.11
CA ASP A 351 -7.01 -4.66 -9.28
C ASP A 351 -5.55 -4.55 -8.82
N SER A 352 -4.98 -3.35 -8.96
CA SER A 352 -3.59 -3.07 -8.61
C SER A 352 -3.26 -3.28 -7.13
N SER A 353 -4.27 -3.33 -6.24
CA SER A 353 -4.10 -3.72 -4.84
C SER A 353 -3.83 -5.22 -4.62
N TYR A 354 -4.06 -6.07 -5.62
CA TYR A 354 -3.74 -7.50 -5.54
C TYR A 354 -2.36 -7.87 -6.08
N PHE A 355 -1.57 -6.89 -6.53
CA PHE A 355 -0.21 -7.15 -6.96
C PHE A 355 0.63 -7.71 -5.80
N LEU A 356 1.45 -8.71 -6.13
CA LEU A 356 2.36 -9.34 -5.18
C LEU A 356 3.59 -8.44 -5.02
N GLU A 357 3.41 -7.35 -4.28
CA GLU A 357 4.44 -6.34 -4.04
C GLU A 357 5.69 -6.99 -3.43
N TYR A 358 6.86 -6.53 -3.88
CA TYR A 358 8.12 -7.06 -3.40
C TYR A 358 8.41 -6.65 -1.96
N THR A 359 9.21 -7.46 -1.29
CA THR A 359 9.53 -7.37 0.13
C THR A 359 10.97 -7.78 0.41
N VAL A 360 11.37 -7.72 1.68
CA VAL A 360 12.69 -8.18 2.13
C VAL A 360 12.63 -9.68 2.45
N THR A 361 13.37 -10.48 1.70
CA THR A 361 13.39 -11.95 1.79
C THR A 361 14.77 -12.44 2.23
N PRO A 362 14.87 -13.46 3.11
CA PRO A 362 16.15 -14.07 3.45
C PRO A 362 16.69 -14.90 2.29
N CYS A 363 18.02 -14.96 2.15
CA CYS A 363 18.64 -15.86 1.17
C CYS A 363 18.28 -17.33 1.45
N TYR A 364 17.99 -18.07 0.40
CA TYR A 364 17.83 -19.51 0.39
C TYR A 364 19.13 -20.16 -0.08
N ASN A 365 19.61 -21.17 0.67
CA ASN A 365 20.70 -22.01 0.23
C ASN A 365 20.13 -23.33 -0.29
N ARG A 366 20.22 -23.55 -1.61
CA ARG A 366 19.63 -24.73 -2.26
C ARG A 366 20.30 -26.04 -1.89
N GLU A 367 21.62 -26.04 -1.65
CA GLU A 367 22.37 -27.24 -1.23
C GLU A 367 21.96 -27.72 0.17
N LEU A 368 21.87 -26.79 1.13
CA LEU A 368 21.50 -27.06 2.52
C LEU A 368 19.98 -27.11 2.75
N LYS A 369 19.19 -26.74 1.73
CA LYS A 369 17.73 -26.64 1.76
C LYS A 369 17.19 -25.82 2.93
N ARG A 370 17.81 -24.67 3.22
CA ARG A 370 17.40 -23.78 4.32
C ARG A 370 17.63 -22.31 4.01
N PHE A 371 16.85 -21.46 4.65
CA PHE A 371 17.04 -20.02 4.63
C PHE A 371 18.11 -19.57 5.62
N THR A 372 18.77 -18.46 5.32
CA THR A 372 19.66 -17.77 6.25
C THR A 372 18.85 -17.15 7.39
N HIS A 373 19.45 -17.12 8.58
CA HIS A 373 18.84 -16.48 9.77
C HIS A 373 19.42 -15.09 10.05
N ASN A 374 20.42 -14.66 9.27
CA ASN A 374 21.09 -13.38 9.44
C ASN A 374 20.34 -12.30 8.65
N PRO A 375 19.68 -11.32 9.30
CA PRO A 375 18.91 -10.29 8.61
C PRO A 375 19.74 -9.41 7.67
N VAL A 376 21.05 -9.33 7.87
CA VAL A 376 21.98 -8.59 7.01
C VAL A 376 22.16 -9.25 5.63
N GLU A 377 21.87 -10.54 5.53
CA GLU A 377 21.90 -11.31 4.27
C GLU A 377 20.54 -11.33 3.57
N ASN A 378 19.56 -10.56 4.04
CA ASN A 378 18.30 -10.42 3.34
C ASN A 378 18.46 -9.48 2.13
N PHE A 379 17.65 -9.70 1.10
CA PHE A 379 17.65 -8.91 -0.12
C PHE A 379 16.23 -8.44 -0.49
N SER A 380 16.14 -7.46 -1.38
CA SER A 380 14.88 -6.98 -1.95
C SER A 380 14.48 -7.92 -3.09
N ASN A 381 13.37 -8.64 -2.97
CA ASN A 381 12.99 -9.67 -3.95
C ASN A 381 12.18 -9.10 -5.14
N CYS A 382 12.58 -7.93 -5.64
CA CYS A 382 11.82 -7.17 -6.65
C CYS A 382 11.60 -7.96 -7.95
N VAL A 383 12.66 -8.52 -8.52
CA VAL A 383 12.59 -9.27 -9.78
C VAL A 383 11.89 -10.60 -9.59
N GLU A 384 12.13 -11.27 -8.45
CA GLU A 384 11.51 -12.52 -8.07
C GLU A 384 9.99 -12.37 -7.93
N ALA A 385 9.52 -11.30 -7.28
CA ALA A 385 8.11 -11.00 -7.14
C ALA A 385 7.45 -10.75 -8.50
N GLY A 386 8.13 -10.06 -9.42
CA GLY A 386 7.66 -9.90 -10.79
C GLY A 386 7.55 -11.22 -11.57
N ILE A 387 8.54 -12.11 -11.42
CA ILE A 387 8.51 -13.45 -12.04
C ILE A 387 7.44 -14.34 -11.39
N LEU A 388 7.17 -14.18 -10.08
CA LEU A 388 6.03 -14.82 -9.42
C LEU A 388 4.71 -14.38 -10.04
N THR A 389 4.51 -13.08 -10.24
CA THR A 389 3.33 -12.54 -10.91
C THR A 389 3.17 -13.12 -12.32
N LEU A 390 4.26 -13.25 -13.09
CA LEU A 390 4.23 -13.93 -14.40
C LEU A 390 3.77 -15.37 -14.29
N PHE A 391 4.35 -16.16 -13.39
CA PHE A 391 3.95 -17.57 -13.20
C PHE A 391 2.52 -17.71 -12.70
N CYS A 392 2.03 -16.81 -11.84
CA CYS A 392 0.62 -16.75 -11.47
C CYS A 392 -0.25 -16.55 -12.72
N CYS A 393 0.11 -15.64 -13.63
CA CYS A 393 -0.61 -15.47 -14.89
C CYS A 393 -0.54 -16.72 -15.77
N PHE A 394 0.63 -17.35 -15.86
CA PHE A 394 0.83 -18.57 -16.66
C PHE A 394 0.04 -19.76 -16.13
N ALA A 395 -0.08 -19.91 -14.82
CA ALA A 395 -0.76 -21.03 -14.18
C ALA A 395 -2.28 -20.84 -14.08
N TYR A 396 -2.80 -19.63 -14.32
CA TYR A 396 -4.19 -19.30 -14.02
C TYR A 396 -5.18 -19.92 -15.02
N ASP A 397 -6.13 -20.69 -14.48
CA ASP A 397 -7.31 -21.15 -15.19
C ASP A 397 -8.48 -20.18 -14.92
N PRO A 398 -8.93 -19.39 -15.92
CA PRO A 398 -10.05 -18.46 -15.73
C PRO A 398 -11.40 -19.17 -15.51
N SER A 399 -11.56 -20.44 -15.89
CA SER A 399 -12.79 -21.21 -15.71
C SER A 399 -12.96 -21.72 -14.28
N THR A 400 -11.89 -22.18 -13.65
CA THR A 400 -11.91 -22.63 -12.24
C THR A 400 -11.46 -21.55 -11.26
N GLN A 401 -10.86 -20.47 -11.78
CA GLN A 401 -10.26 -19.37 -11.02
C GLN A 401 -9.15 -19.80 -10.05
N SER A 402 -8.45 -20.86 -10.41
CA SER A 402 -7.36 -21.46 -9.64
C SER A 402 -6.10 -21.60 -10.48
N TYR A 403 -4.99 -21.97 -9.86
CA TYR A 403 -3.73 -22.25 -10.52
C TYR A 403 -3.58 -23.74 -10.83
N ALA A 404 -3.11 -24.03 -12.03
CA ALA A 404 -2.74 -25.37 -12.48
C ALA A 404 -1.33 -25.35 -13.08
N THR A 405 -0.62 -26.47 -12.98
CA THR A 405 0.71 -26.65 -13.61
C THR A 405 0.75 -27.84 -14.58
N SER A 406 -0.38 -28.53 -14.76
CA SER A 406 -0.50 -29.75 -15.58
C SER A 406 -0.27 -29.52 -17.07
N HIS A 407 -0.46 -28.29 -17.55
CA HIS A 407 -0.19 -27.89 -18.94
C HIS A 407 1.29 -27.64 -19.23
N ILE A 408 2.11 -27.46 -18.19
CA ILE A 408 3.57 -27.34 -18.33
C ILE A 408 4.13 -28.77 -18.44
N LYS A 409 4.84 -29.08 -19.51
CA LYS A 409 5.26 -30.46 -19.83
C LYS A 409 6.15 -31.09 -18.76
N SER A 410 7.03 -30.31 -18.14
CA SER A 410 7.99 -30.83 -17.14
C SER A 410 8.39 -29.74 -16.12
N PRO A 411 7.43 -29.17 -15.36
CA PRO A 411 7.76 -28.15 -14.35
C PRO A 411 8.73 -28.73 -13.31
N SER A 412 9.59 -27.87 -12.75
CA SER A 412 10.44 -28.27 -11.64
C SER A 412 9.61 -28.73 -10.44
N ASP A 413 10.18 -29.61 -9.61
CA ASP A 413 9.50 -30.11 -8.41
C ASP A 413 9.11 -28.97 -7.46
N ASP A 414 9.99 -27.96 -7.31
CA ASP A 414 9.75 -26.78 -6.47
C ASP A 414 8.58 -25.93 -7.01
N LEU A 415 8.48 -25.74 -8.34
CA LEU A 415 7.36 -25.01 -8.96
C LEU A 415 6.03 -25.73 -8.74
N ARG A 416 6.02 -27.06 -8.91
CA ARG A 416 4.83 -27.88 -8.68
C ARG A 416 4.41 -27.86 -7.22
N GLU A 417 5.36 -27.97 -6.28
CA GLU A 417 5.10 -27.87 -4.84
C GLU A 417 4.54 -26.49 -4.48
N PHE A 418 5.07 -25.41 -5.06
CA PHE A 418 4.59 -24.05 -4.81
C PHE A 418 3.09 -23.90 -5.14
N PHE A 419 2.67 -24.23 -6.37
CA PHE A 419 1.27 -24.11 -6.77
C PHE A 419 0.36 -25.17 -6.15
N TYR A 420 0.92 -26.28 -5.64
CA TYR A 420 0.16 -27.21 -4.81
C TYR A 420 -0.17 -26.62 -3.43
N ILE A 421 0.77 -25.88 -2.82
CA ILE A 421 0.55 -25.19 -1.53
C ILE A 421 -0.34 -23.95 -1.70
N TYR A 422 -0.19 -23.23 -2.82
CA TYR A 422 -0.94 -22.02 -3.15
C TYR A 422 -1.76 -22.22 -4.43
N PRO A 423 -2.88 -22.97 -4.38
CA PRO A 423 -3.65 -23.33 -5.57
C PRO A 423 -4.58 -22.22 -6.06
N GLU A 424 -4.76 -21.13 -5.32
CA GLU A 424 -5.69 -20.04 -5.67
C GLU A 424 -4.99 -18.67 -5.53
N PRO A 425 -5.41 -17.65 -6.30
CA PRO A 425 -4.92 -16.30 -6.14
C PRO A 425 -5.15 -15.77 -4.73
N VAL A 426 -4.10 -15.22 -4.11
CA VAL A 426 -4.17 -14.58 -2.80
C VAL A 426 -4.45 -13.08 -2.96
N GLU A 427 -5.14 -12.50 -1.98
CA GLU A 427 -5.43 -11.05 -1.97
C GLU A 427 -4.24 -10.20 -1.52
N SER A 428 -3.25 -10.81 -0.88
CA SER A 428 -1.99 -10.15 -0.51
C SER A 428 -0.93 -11.23 -0.31
N ALA A 429 0.27 -10.99 -0.81
CA ALA A 429 1.41 -11.85 -0.55
C ALA A 429 1.88 -11.67 0.90
N ASP A 430 2.03 -12.77 1.64
CA ASP A 430 2.73 -12.76 2.92
C ASP A 430 4.20 -13.14 2.73
N ARG A 431 5.01 -12.92 3.78
CA ARG A 431 6.43 -13.30 3.75
C ARG A 431 6.64 -14.80 3.48
N GLN A 432 5.72 -15.67 3.90
CA GLN A 432 5.88 -17.11 3.72
C GLN A 432 5.74 -17.51 2.25
N LEU A 433 4.80 -16.91 1.54
CA LEU A 433 4.62 -17.06 0.10
C LEU A 433 5.85 -16.56 -0.65
N HIS A 434 6.41 -15.40 -0.29
CA HIS A 434 7.66 -14.92 -0.90
C HIS A 434 8.86 -15.83 -0.60
N MET A 435 8.98 -16.37 0.62
CA MET A 435 10.01 -17.35 0.94
C MET A 435 9.81 -18.64 0.14
N ALA A 436 8.58 -19.16 0.08
CA ALA A 436 8.26 -20.35 -0.70
C ALA A 436 8.62 -20.17 -2.17
N TRP A 437 8.35 -18.98 -2.72
CA TRP A 437 8.74 -18.60 -4.08
C TRP A 437 10.26 -18.49 -4.26
N GLY A 438 10.98 -17.92 -3.30
CA GLY A 438 12.45 -17.86 -3.31
C GLY A 438 13.08 -19.25 -3.50
N ARG A 439 12.48 -20.32 -2.94
CA ARG A 439 12.96 -21.69 -3.19
C ARG A 439 12.85 -22.12 -4.66
N VAL A 440 11.90 -21.58 -5.41
CA VAL A 440 11.71 -21.88 -6.83
C VAL A 440 12.81 -21.23 -7.66
N VAL A 441 13.20 -19.99 -7.34
CA VAL A 441 14.04 -19.15 -8.22
C VAL A 441 15.46 -18.89 -7.73
N SER A 442 15.83 -19.26 -6.50
CA SER A 442 17.21 -19.10 -5.98
C SER A 442 18.15 -20.23 -6.43
N ASP A 443 19.44 -19.93 -6.58
CA ASP A 443 20.54 -20.83 -6.91
C ASP A 443 20.25 -21.74 -8.12
N LEU A 444 19.64 -21.17 -9.15
CA LEU A 444 19.40 -21.87 -10.41
C LEU A 444 20.73 -22.09 -11.14
N LYS A 445 20.91 -23.26 -11.76
CA LYS A 445 22.18 -23.70 -12.38
C LYS A 445 22.32 -23.28 -13.84
N GLY A 446 21.28 -22.71 -14.41
CA GLY A 446 21.08 -22.70 -15.85
C GLY A 446 21.10 -21.33 -16.50
N GLY A 447 21.99 -20.47 -16.02
CA GLY A 447 22.36 -19.21 -16.68
C GLY A 447 21.69 -17.96 -16.12
N ALA A 448 20.86 -18.10 -15.08
CA ALA A 448 20.30 -16.94 -14.37
C ALA A 448 21.43 -16.10 -13.75
N VAL A 449 21.35 -14.78 -13.96
CA VAL A 449 22.26 -13.77 -13.43
C VAL A 449 21.68 -13.22 -12.13
N TYR A 450 22.52 -13.23 -11.09
CA TYR A 450 22.16 -12.75 -9.77
C TYR A 450 23.13 -11.67 -9.31
N LEU A 451 22.60 -10.70 -8.57
CA LEU A 451 23.33 -9.80 -7.71
C LEU A 451 23.85 -10.61 -6.50
N GLY A 452 24.96 -11.33 -6.68
CA GLY A 452 25.70 -12.02 -5.61
C GLY A 452 25.41 -13.52 -5.47
N LYS A 453 25.14 -14.01 -4.25
CA LYS A 453 25.10 -15.45 -3.87
C LYS A 453 23.83 -16.18 -4.35
N GLY A 454 23.47 -16.02 -5.62
CA GLY A 454 22.40 -16.80 -6.27
C GLY A 454 20.99 -16.55 -5.75
N ASN A 455 20.68 -15.39 -5.17
CA ASN A 455 19.37 -15.16 -4.54
C ASN A 455 18.65 -13.92 -5.03
N GLU A 456 19.35 -12.80 -5.23
CA GLU A 456 18.79 -11.56 -5.76
C GLU A 456 18.99 -11.53 -7.28
N LEU A 457 17.93 -11.70 -8.06
CA LEU A 457 17.97 -11.74 -9.52
C LEU A 457 18.20 -10.35 -10.10
N GLU A 458 19.03 -10.29 -11.13
CA GLU A 458 19.19 -9.06 -11.88
C GLU A 458 18.05 -8.87 -12.89
N THR A 459 17.65 -7.61 -13.14
CA THR A 459 16.54 -7.33 -14.07
C THR A 459 17.03 -7.35 -15.52
N GLY A 460 16.24 -7.98 -16.39
CA GLY A 460 16.46 -7.99 -17.84
C GLY A 460 15.56 -9.02 -18.52
N ILE A 461 15.18 -8.81 -19.78
CA ILE A 461 14.26 -9.71 -20.50
C ILE A 461 14.94 -11.07 -20.73
N LEU A 462 16.21 -11.09 -21.11
CA LEU A 462 16.94 -12.35 -21.36
C LEU A 462 17.21 -13.09 -20.05
N ASN A 463 17.57 -12.38 -18.99
CA ASN A 463 17.74 -13.00 -17.68
C ASN A 463 16.42 -13.59 -17.15
N MET A 464 15.31 -12.85 -17.27
CA MET A 464 13.98 -13.35 -16.94
C MET A 464 13.66 -14.62 -17.74
N LEU A 465 13.89 -14.64 -19.05
CA LEU A 465 13.69 -15.84 -19.89
C LEU A 465 14.57 -17.01 -19.44
N SER A 466 15.80 -16.75 -19.00
CA SER A 466 16.71 -17.78 -18.47
C SER A 466 16.12 -18.47 -17.24
N VAL A 467 15.54 -17.69 -16.32
CA VAL A 467 14.81 -18.21 -15.14
C VAL A 467 13.58 -19.01 -15.57
N LEU A 468 12.75 -18.47 -16.46
CA LEU A 468 11.52 -19.14 -16.92
C LEU A 468 11.79 -20.47 -17.60
N VAL A 469 12.76 -20.49 -18.53
CA VAL A 469 13.14 -21.69 -19.28
C VAL A 469 13.73 -22.75 -18.35
N GLU A 470 14.50 -22.36 -17.34
CA GLU A 470 15.02 -23.32 -16.37
C GLU A 470 13.94 -23.89 -15.44
N VAL A 471 13.13 -23.02 -14.83
CA VAL A 471 12.09 -23.44 -13.87
C VAL A 471 11.04 -24.34 -14.54
N ALA A 472 10.78 -24.13 -15.83
CA ALA A 472 9.86 -24.93 -16.63
C ALA A 472 10.51 -26.08 -17.43
N ASN A 473 11.84 -26.28 -17.31
CA ASN A 473 12.63 -27.23 -18.10
C ASN A 473 12.39 -27.16 -19.61
N LEU A 474 12.38 -25.95 -20.17
CA LEU A 474 12.31 -25.71 -21.61
C LEU A 474 13.71 -25.78 -22.26
N PRO A 475 13.81 -26.03 -23.58
CA PRO A 475 15.08 -26.00 -24.32
C PRO A 475 15.75 -24.61 -24.27
N LYS A 476 17.08 -24.57 -24.23
CA LYS A 476 17.88 -23.34 -24.01
C LYS A 476 18.64 -22.85 -25.24
N GLU A 477 18.69 -23.65 -26.30
CA GLU A 477 19.55 -23.43 -27.46
C GLU A 477 19.25 -22.08 -28.13
N LYS A 478 17.97 -21.79 -28.39
CA LYS A 478 17.53 -20.53 -29.00
C LYS A 478 17.76 -19.32 -28.07
N LEU A 479 17.60 -19.49 -26.76
CA LEU A 479 17.89 -18.44 -25.78
C LEU A 479 19.38 -18.10 -25.72
N ASN A 480 20.25 -19.11 -25.67
CA ASN A 480 21.70 -18.93 -25.64
C ASN A 480 22.19 -18.18 -26.90
N MET A 481 21.65 -18.52 -28.08
CA MET A 481 21.92 -17.79 -29.32
C MET A 481 21.50 -16.31 -29.24
N LEU A 482 20.35 -16.00 -28.63
CA LEU A 482 19.89 -14.62 -28.46
C LEU A 482 20.80 -13.84 -27.48
N ILE A 483 21.23 -14.46 -26.39
CA ILE A 483 22.18 -13.88 -25.43
C ILE A 483 23.50 -13.53 -26.13
N GLU A 484 24.07 -14.46 -26.90
CA GLU A 484 25.30 -14.22 -27.68
C GLU A 484 25.13 -13.08 -28.69
N ARG A 485 24.00 -13.03 -29.39
CA ARG A 485 23.71 -11.96 -30.36
C ARG A 485 23.61 -10.60 -29.67
N VAL A 486 22.88 -10.48 -28.56
CA VAL A 486 22.75 -9.20 -27.84
C VAL A 486 24.09 -8.67 -27.33
N ASN A 487 25.02 -9.56 -26.94
CA ASN A 487 26.39 -9.18 -26.61
C ASN A 487 27.12 -8.53 -27.79
N SER A 488 26.82 -8.95 -29.03
CA SER A 488 27.52 -8.52 -30.25
C SER A 488 26.93 -7.32 -31.00
N ILE A 489 25.68 -6.93 -30.73
CA ILE A 489 25.01 -5.83 -31.48
C ILE A 489 25.36 -4.42 -31.01
N THR A 490 25.30 -3.46 -31.94
CA THR A 490 25.17 -2.01 -31.66
C THR A 490 23.69 -1.64 -31.44
N ASP A 491 23.41 -0.49 -30.82
CA ASP A 491 22.06 -0.07 -30.37
C ASP A 491 20.98 0.07 -31.50
N SER A 492 21.34 -0.14 -32.76
CA SER A 492 20.50 0.03 -33.95
C SER A 492 20.00 -1.26 -34.61
N ASP A 493 20.28 -2.45 -34.05
CA ASP A 493 19.91 -3.74 -34.67
C ASP A 493 18.47 -4.16 -34.34
N GLN A 494 17.50 -3.73 -35.17
CA GLN A 494 16.08 -4.05 -34.98
C GLN A 494 15.74 -5.54 -35.14
N ASP A 495 16.54 -6.30 -35.89
CA ASP A 495 16.27 -7.71 -36.16
C ASP A 495 16.43 -8.55 -34.88
N VAL A 496 17.42 -8.25 -34.04
CA VAL A 496 17.59 -8.93 -32.75
C VAL A 496 16.40 -8.67 -31.82
N TYR A 497 15.88 -7.44 -31.77
CA TYR A 497 14.68 -7.16 -30.97
C TYR A 497 13.45 -7.90 -31.48
N ALA A 498 13.29 -8.05 -32.80
CA ALA A 498 12.21 -8.85 -33.38
C ALA A 498 12.32 -10.33 -32.95
N ASP A 499 13.51 -10.91 -32.98
CA ASP A 499 13.75 -12.29 -32.56
C ASP A 499 13.49 -12.49 -31.06
N ILE A 500 13.86 -11.53 -30.21
CA ILE A 500 13.57 -11.55 -28.77
C ILE A 500 12.06 -11.48 -28.53
N LYS A 501 11.33 -10.60 -29.23
CA LYS A 501 9.86 -10.50 -29.13
C LYS A 501 9.21 -11.82 -29.50
N GLN A 502 9.64 -12.41 -30.62
CA GLN A 502 9.13 -13.69 -31.09
C GLN A 502 9.39 -14.80 -30.06
N TYR A 503 10.64 -14.96 -29.61
CA TYR A 503 10.99 -16.01 -28.65
C TYR A 503 10.30 -15.83 -27.30
N THR A 504 10.20 -14.60 -26.80
CA THR A 504 9.46 -14.30 -25.56
C THR A 504 7.99 -14.69 -25.70
N THR A 505 7.37 -14.35 -26.83
CA THR A 505 5.97 -14.71 -27.12
C THR A 505 5.77 -16.22 -27.19
N GLU A 506 6.70 -16.95 -27.82
CA GLU A 506 6.71 -18.42 -27.87
C GLU A 506 6.78 -19.02 -26.47
N VAL A 507 7.75 -18.60 -25.64
CA VAL A 507 7.93 -19.09 -24.27
C VAL A 507 6.67 -18.82 -23.44
N PHE A 508 6.14 -17.60 -23.48
CA PHE A 508 4.96 -17.23 -22.69
C PHE A 508 3.74 -18.04 -23.12
N THR A 509 3.49 -18.18 -24.42
CA THR A 509 2.37 -18.98 -24.94
C THR A 509 2.47 -20.46 -24.54
N VAL A 510 3.68 -21.02 -24.53
CA VAL A 510 3.92 -22.39 -24.06
C VAL A 510 3.60 -22.53 -22.57
N LEU A 511 4.04 -21.57 -21.75
CA LEU A 511 3.85 -21.60 -20.29
C LEU A 511 2.43 -21.26 -19.84
N SER A 512 1.66 -20.49 -20.61
CA SER A 512 0.31 -20.07 -20.23
C SER A 512 -0.71 -21.19 -20.30
N TYR A 513 -1.57 -21.31 -19.29
CA TYR A 513 -2.71 -22.21 -19.28
C TYR A 513 -3.75 -21.75 -20.30
N ASN A 514 -4.17 -20.48 -20.20
CA ASN A 514 -4.97 -19.84 -21.22
C ASN A 514 -4.11 -19.53 -22.45
N LYS A 515 -4.32 -20.28 -23.54
CA LYS A 515 -3.60 -20.13 -24.81
C LYS A 515 -4.05 -18.91 -25.62
N SER A 516 -5.18 -18.29 -25.28
CA SER A 516 -5.64 -17.04 -25.86
C SER A 516 -4.91 -15.87 -25.19
N LEU A 517 -3.64 -15.70 -25.56
CA LEU A 517 -2.73 -14.67 -25.05
C LEU A 517 -2.19 -13.82 -26.21
N GLN A 518 -2.18 -12.50 -26.02
CA GLN A 518 -1.43 -11.56 -26.84
C GLN A 518 -0.29 -10.95 -26.02
N VAL A 519 0.90 -10.87 -26.62
CA VAL A 519 2.10 -10.31 -25.98
C VAL A 519 2.55 -9.09 -26.78
N ASN A 520 2.53 -7.92 -26.16
CA ASN A 520 2.94 -6.66 -26.77
C ASN A 520 4.20 -6.12 -26.09
N PHE A 521 5.01 -5.37 -26.85
CA PHE A 521 6.28 -4.83 -26.37
C PHE A 521 6.39 -3.35 -26.71
N ALA A 522 6.95 -2.56 -25.79
CA ALA A 522 7.25 -1.15 -26.01
C ALA A 522 8.60 -0.75 -25.41
N ASP A 523 9.21 0.29 -25.96
CA ASP A 523 10.43 0.92 -25.43
C ASP A 523 11.59 -0.06 -25.19
N LEU A 524 11.79 -1.04 -26.10
CA LEU A 524 12.90 -2.00 -25.95
C LEU A 524 14.25 -1.32 -26.20
N ASN A 525 15.18 -1.51 -25.26
CA ASN A 525 16.52 -0.96 -25.38
C ASN A 525 17.57 -1.89 -24.74
N LYS A 526 18.78 -1.89 -25.31
CA LYS A 526 19.94 -2.57 -24.72
C LYS A 526 20.40 -1.79 -23.48
N GLY A 527 20.90 -2.52 -22.49
CA GLY A 527 21.49 -1.93 -21.29
C GLY A 527 22.50 -2.87 -20.63
N TYR A 528 23.27 -2.31 -19.70
CA TYR A 528 24.29 -3.04 -18.96
C TYR A 528 23.76 -3.53 -17.61
N LEU A 529 24.16 -4.75 -17.27
CA LEU A 529 24.04 -5.39 -15.96
C LEU A 529 25.17 -4.89 -15.02
N GLU A 530 25.08 -5.17 -13.73
CA GLU A 530 26.04 -4.76 -12.71
C GLU A 530 27.40 -5.44 -12.87
N ASP A 531 27.41 -6.68 -13.35
CA ASP A 531 28.64 -7.43 -13.63
C ASP A 531 29.34 -6.99 -14.93
N GLY A 532 28.75 -6.02 -15.65
CA GLY A 532 29.22 -5.53 -16.94
C GLY A 532 28.67 -6.29 -18.15
N GLY A 533 27.87 -7.34 -17.95
CA GLY A 533 27.10 -8.00 -19.00
C GLY A 533 26.06 -7.08 -19.64
N VAL A 534 25.39 -7.53 -20.71
CA VAL A 534 24.31 -6.78 -21.36
C VAL A 534 23.02 -7.58 -21.44
N ASP A 535 21.90 -6.88 -21.34
CA ASP A 535 20.55 -7.42 -21.48
C ASP A 535 19.65 -6.38 -22.18
N VAL A 536 18.39 -6.74 -22.38
CA VAL A 536 17.34 -5.91 -22.97
C VAL A 536 16.32 -5.52 -21.91
N PHE A 537 15.95 -4.25 -21.91
CA PHE A 537 14.99 -3.62 -21.01
C PHE A 537 13.81 -3.09 -21.81
N GLY A 538 12.71 -2.76 -21.14
CA GLY A 538 11.52 -2.21 -21.78
C GLY A 538 10.23 -2.72 -21.14
N LYS A 539 9.13 -2.60 -21.87
CA LYS A 539 7.79 -2.98 -21.39
C LYS A 539 7.27 -4.22 -22.11
N ILE A 540 6.61 -5.10 -21.36
CA ILE A 540 5.91 -6.27 -21.88
C ILE A 540 4.47 -6.25 -21.35
N THR A 541 3.49 -6.29 -22.24
CA THR A 541 2.07 -6.35 -21.88
C THR A 541 1.50 -7.71 -22.24
N LEU A 542 0.91 -8.40 -21.28
CA LEU A 542 0.17 -9.65 -21.46
C LEU A 542 -1.32 -9.36 -21.49
N ALA A 543 -1.99 -9.61 -22.62
CA ALA A 543 -3.44 -9.51 -22.73
C ALA A 543 -4.05 -10.91 -22.91
N TYR A 544 -4.78 -11.38 -21.91
CA TYR A 544 -5.46 -12.67 -21.91
C TYR A 544 -6.94 -12.50 -22.29
N ILE A 545 -7.43 -13.41 -23.12
CA ILE A 545 -8.82 -13.39 -23.61
C ILE A 545 -9.52 -14.68 -23.15
N HIS A 546 -10.72 -14.55 -22.59
CA HIS A 546 -11.60 -15.68 -22.27
C HIS A 546 -13.06 -15.30 -22.56
N GLY A 547 -13.67 -15.97 -23.53
CA GLY A 547 -14.97 -15.56 -24.05
C GLY A 547 -14.89 -14.18 -24.71
N ASP A 548 -15.69 -13.23 -24.24
CA ASP A 548 -15.71 -11.83 -24.70
C ASP A 548 -14.95 -10.87 -23.76
N VAL A 549 -14.30 -11.40 -22.72
CA VAL A 549 -13.54 -10.63 -21.74
C VAL A 549 -12.05 -10.68 -22.07
N GLU A 550 -11.42 -9.51 -22.07
CA GLU A 550 -9.98 -9.33 -22.23
C GLU A 550 -9.43 -8.60 -21.00
N ASN A 551 -8.40 -9.18 -20.38
CA ASN A 551 -7.67 -8.51 -19.29
C ASN A 551 -6.18 -8.40 -19.62
N ALA A 552 -5.58 -7.25 -19.31
CA ALA A 552 -4.18 -6.98 -19.58
C ALA A 552 -3.37 -6.59 -18.34
N ILE A 553 -2.12 -7.04 -18.28
CA ILE A 553 -1.13 -6.72 -17.24
C ILE A 553 0.16 -6.28 -17.93
N GLU A 554 0.79 -5.21 -17.43
CA GLU A 554 2.03 -4.67 -17.95
C GLU A 554 3.19 -4.88 -16.97
N PHE A 555 4.33 -5.34 -17.51
CA PHE A 555 5.60 -5.51 -16.82
C PHE A 555 6.58 -4.50 -17.39
N ILE A 556 7.16 -3.68 -16.53
CA ILE A 556 8.15 -2.66 -16.90
C ILE A 556 9.50 -3.11 -16.32
N LEU A 557 10.40 -3.50 -17.21
CA LEU A 557 11.75 -3.94 -16.87
C LEU A 557 12.70 -2.77 -17.06
N SER A 558 13.26 -2.28 -15.97
CA SER A 558 14.24 -1.20 -15.95
C SER A 558 15.50 -1.66 -15.22
N ARG A 559 16.60 -0.91 -15.32
CA ARG A 559 17.83 -1.29 -14.63
C ARG A 559 17.57 -1.44 -13.12
N LYS A 560 17.89 -2.62 -12.59
CA LYS A 560 17.76 -3.00 -11.16
C LYS A 560 16.33 -3.04 -10.61
N HIS A 561 15.30 -2.87 -11.44
CA HIS A 561 13.93 -2.83 -10.96
C HIS A 561 12.93 -3.33 -11.98
N MET A 562 12.03 -4.21 -11.54
CA MET A 562 10.86 -4.67 -12.28
C MET A 562 9.61 -4.14 -11.59
N SER A 563 8.75 -3.43 -12.32
CA SER A 563 7.46 -2.96 -11.80
C SER A 563 6.30 -3.51 -12.61
N ILE A 564 5.14 -3.64 -11.96
CA ILE A 564 3.91 -4.15 -12.56
C ILE A 564 2.84 -3.06 -12.52
N SER A 565 2.07 -2.93 -13.59
CA SER A 565 0.98 -1.97 -13.73
C SER A 565 -0.23 -2.60 -14.44
N LEU A 566 -1.42 -2.03 -14.18
CA LEU A 566 -2.58 -2.23 -15.03
C LEU A 566 -2.58 -1.13 -16.11
N PRO A 567 -2.59 -1.46 -17.41
CA PRO A 567 -2.76 -0.45 -18.45
C PRO A 567 -4.15 0.18 -18.39
N ALA A 568 -4.34 1.38 -18.95
CA ALA A 568 -5.64 2.08 -18.90
C ALA A 568 -6.79 1.28 -19.55
N SER A 569 -6.49 0.42 -20.53
CA SER A 569 -7.42 -0.51 -21.16
C SER A 569 -7.31 -1.93 -20.60
N ALA A 570 -6.91 -2.08 -19.34
CA ALA A 570 -6.65 -3.38 -18.71
C ALA A 570 -7.86 -4.31 -18.67
N ASN A 571 -9.08 -3.80 -18.79
CA ASN A 571 -10.29 -4.63 -18.85
C ASN A 571 -11.29 -4.03 -19.83
N ASN A 572 -11.51 -4.72 -20.96
CA ASN A 572 -12.46 -4.27 -21.99
C ASN A 572 -13.94 -4.28 -21.52
N LYS A 573 -14.23 -4.93 -20.38
CA LYS A 573 -15.56 -4.99 -19.75
C LYS A 573 -15.67 -4.14 -18.47
N ALA A 574 -14.69 -3.29 -18.15
CA ALA A 574 -14.73 -2.45 -16.94
C ALA A 574 -16.04 -1.66 -16.82
N GLU A 575 -16.47 -0.97 -17.89
CA GLU A 575 -17.73 -0.21 -17.88
C GLU A 575 -18.98 -1.10 -17.71
N VAL A 576 -18.98 -2.30 -18.28
CA VAL A 576 -20.09 -3.26 -18.15
C VAL A 576 -20.16 -3.78 -16.72
N MET A 577 -19.02 -4.14 -16.14
CA MET A 577 -18.91 -4.54 -14.74
C MET A 577 -19.43 -3.44 -13.81
N VAL A 578 -19.05 -2.17 -14.04
CA VAL A 578 -19.54 -1.04 -13.25
C VAL A 578 -21.05 -0.86 -13.40
N LYS A 579 -21.60 -0.96 -14.62
CA LYS A 579 -23.06 -0.90 -14.83
C LYS A 579 -23.79 -1.99 -14.05
N GLU A 580 -23.30 -3.23 -14.06
CA GLU A 580 -23.89 -4.31 -13.27
C GLU A 580 -23.83 -4.01 -11.76
N ILE A 581 -22.70 -3.53 -11.23
CA ILE A 581 -22.58 -3.16 -9.81
C ILE A 581 -23.48 -1.97 -9.46
N LEU A 582 -23.66 -1.00 -10.36
CA LEU A 582 -24.60 0.12 -10.16
C LEU A 582 -26.06 -0.37 -10.12
N GLU A 583 -26.44 -1.37 -10.93
CA GLU A 583 -27.77 -1.99 -10.80
C GLU A 583 -27.93 -2.72 -9.45
N VAL A 584 -26.87 -3.33 -8.93
CA VAL A 584 -26.88 -3.86 -7.56
C VAL A 584 -27.10 -2.73 -6.54
N GLN A 585 -26.37 -1.62 -6.68
CA GLN A 585 -26.46 -0.47 -5.79
C GLN A 585 -27.86 0.15 -5.77
N LYS A 586 -28.58 0.21 -6.90
CA LYS A 586 -29.96 0.72 -6.97
C LYS A 586 -30.95 -0.09 -6.14
N ARG A 587 -30.66 -1.36 -5.85
CA ARG A 587 -31.47 -2.22 -4.98
C ARG A 587 -31.20 -1.97 -3.50
N CYS A 588 -30.10 -1.30 -3.16
CA CYS A 588 -29.80 -0.89 -1.79
C CYS A 588 -30.72 0.25 -1.36
N ARG A 589 -31.16 0.21 -0.10
CA ARG A 589 -31.88 1.31 0.53
C ARG A 589 -30.93 2.49 0.76
N GLN A 590 -31.49 3.68 0.95
CA GLN A 590 -30.71 4.84 1.39
C GLN A 590 -30.03 4.53 2.72
N PRO A 591 -28.74 4.84 2.90
CA PRO A 591 -28.00 4.45 4.09
C PRO A 591 -28.39 5.32 5.30
N TRP A 592 -28.85 4.67 6.36
CA TRP A 592 -29.16 5.26 7.66
C TRP A 592 -28.35 4.62 8.79
N THR A 593 -27.98 3.35 8.63
CA THR A 593 -27.23 2.59 9.63
C THR A 593 -25.74 2.58 9.36
N PHE A 594 -24.93 2.24 10.37
CA PHE A 594 -23.49 2.07 10.23
C PHE A 594 -23.14 1.06 9.12
N PHE A 595 -23.83 -0.09 9.10
CA PHE A 595 -23.56 -1.13 8.12
C PHE A 595 -23.91 -0.70 6.70
N GLU A 596 -25.02 0.02 6.51
CA GLU A 596 -25.40 0.53 5.20
C GLU A 596 -24.39 1.54 4.67
N HIS A 597 -23.87 2.44 5.52
CA HIS A 597 -22.78 3.35 5.14
C HIS A 597 -21.51 2.58 4.76
N LEU A 598 -21.15 1.55 5.53
CA LEU A 598 -20.02 0.68 5.24
C LEU A 598 -20.17 -0.05 3.91
N LEU A 599 -21.36 -0.57 3.62
CA LEU A 599 -21.67 -1.27 2.37
C LEU A 599 -21.64 -0.32 1.17
N MET A 600 -22.24 0.86 1.30
CA MET A 600 -22.22 1.88 0.24
C MET A 600 -20.80 2.38 -0.03
N HIS A 601 -19.99 2.52 1.02
CA HIS A 601 -18.57 2.81 0.89
C HIS A 601 -17.82 1.67 0.18
N TYR A 602 -18.10 0.40 0.52
CA TYR A 602 -17.51 -0.77 -0.14
C TYR A 602 -17.85 -0.81 -1.63
N ILE A 603 -19.12 -0.59 -2.00
CA ILE A 603 -19.59 -0.51 -3.39
C ILE A 603 -18.86 0.60 -4.14
N SER A 604 -18.88 1.82 -3.60
CA SER A 604 -18.27 2.99 -4.24
C SER A 604 -16.77 2.81 -4.44
N SER A 605 -16.08 2.26 -3.43
CA SER A 605 -14.65 1.98 -3.51
C SER A 605 -14.34 0.88 -4.53
N THR A 606 -15.21 -0.13 -4.67
CA THR A 606 -15.06 -1.18 -5.70
C THR A 606 -15.20 -0.62 -7.10
N ILE A 607 -16.23 0.21 -7.35
CA ILE A 607 -16.42 0.92 -8.63
C ILE A 607 -15.20 1.78 -8.96
N ASN A 608 -14.71 2.56 -7.98
CA ASN A 608 -13.54 3.43 -8.16
C ASN A 608 -12.25 2.65 -8.46
N SER A 609 -12.12 1.42 -7.96
CA SER A 609 -10.99 0.55 -8.26
C SER A 609 -11.05 0.03 -9.69
N ILE A 610 -12.24 -0.33 -10.18
CA ILE A 610 -12.44 -0.83 -11.54
C ILE A 610 -12.20 0.25 -12.60
N MET A 611 -12.62 1.49 -12.30
CA MET A 611 -12.56 2.60 -13.27
C MET A 611 -11.20 3.31 -13.35
N GLU A 612 -10.21 2.96 -12.51
CA GLU A 612 -8.93 3.66 -12.28
C GLU A 612 -8.84 5.07 -12.90
N GLY A 613 -9.64 6.00 -12.36
CA GLY A 613 -9.83 7.35 -12.90
C GLY A 613 -9.30 8.49 -12.04
N THR A 614 -9.21 9.69 -12.63
CA THR A 614 -8.80 10.95 -11.98
C THR A 614 -9.64 11.34 -10.76
N GLU A 615 -10.89 10.90 -10.66
CA GLU A 615 -11.78 11.17 -9.52
C GLU A 615 -11.26 10.58 -8.20
N ASN A 616 -10.64 9.39 -8.24
CA ASN A 616 -10.03 8.78 -7.05
C ASN A 616 -8.86 9.63 -6.52
N ARG A 617 -8.08 10.26 -7.41
CA ARG A 617 -6.98 11.15 -7.02
C ARG A 617 -7.48 12.38 -6.26
N ALA A 618 -8.60 12.98 -6.66
CA ALA A 618 -9.16 14.14 -5.97
C ALA A 618 -9.63 13.81 -4.55
N ALA A 619 -10.31 12.67 -4.37
CA ALA A 619 -10.75 12.18 -3.06
C ALA A 619 -9.56 11.91 -2.12
N ILE A 620 -8.50 11.27 -2.62
CA ILE A 620 -7.25 11.04 -1.88
C ILE A 620 -6.63 12.36 -1.45
N ILE A 621 -6.47 13.32 -2.37
CA ILE A 621 -5.87 14.63 -2.07
C ILE A 621 -6.67 15.36 -0.99
N TYR A 622 -8.01 15.29 -1.05
CA TYR A 622 -8.88 15.87 -0.04
C TYR A 622 -8.66 15.26 1.35
N GLN A 623 -8.53 13.93 1.45
CA GLN A 623 -8.26 13.27 2.73
C GLN A 623 -6.84 13.56 3.24
N ILE A 624 -5.83 13.60 2.38
CA ILE A 624 -4.45 14.00 2.76
C ILE A 624 -4.44 15.41 3.37
N LYS A 625 -5.17 16.37 2.78
CA LYS A 625 -5.30 17.72 3.33
C LYS A 625 -5.97 17.71 4.71
N LYS A 626 -6.96 16.84 4.96
CA LYS A 626 -7.56 16.67 6.29
C LYS A 626 -6.57 16.10 7.29
N VAL A 627 -5.83 15.04 6.93
CA VAL A 627 -4.81 14.43 7.80
C VAL A 627 -3.77 15.46 8.22
N HIS A 628 -3.31 16.31 7.30
CA HIS A 628 -2.36 17.38 7.62
C HIS A 628 -2.86 18.30 8.76
N ALA A 629 -4.16 18.62 8.81
CA ALA A 629 -4.70 19.53 9.83
C ALA A 629 -4.77 18.93 11.25
N ASP A 630 -4.95 17.61 11.39
CA ASP A 630 -4.94 16.90 12.68
C ASP A 630 -4.63 15.41 12.43
N PRO A 631 -3.35 15.00 12.39
CA PRO A 631 -3.00 13.67 11.91
C PRO A 631 -3.42 12.56 12.87
N ILE A 632 -3.46 12.85 14.18
CA ILE A 632 -3.86 11.87 15.20
C ILE A 632 -5.35 11.56 15.03
N LYS A 633 -6.21 12.58 15.00
CA LYS A 633 -7.67 12.37 14.94
C LYS A 633 -8.18 12.08 13.54
N LYS A 634 -7.49 12.53 12.48
CA LYS A 634 -7.99 12.44 11.09
C LYS A 634 -7.32 11.36 10.24
N SER A 635 -6.24 10.71 10.70
CA SER A 635 -5.61 9.60 9.96
C SER A 635 -6.59 8.47 9.61
N ASN A 636 -7.55 8.19 10.49
CA ASN A 636 -8.58 7.17 10.26
C ASN A 636 -9.38 7.40 8.97
N SER A 637 -9.71 8.66 8.64
CA SER A 637 -10.44 8.98 7.40
C SER A 637 -9.67 8.58 6.14
N LEU A 638 -8.34 8.68 6.16
CA LEU A 638 -7.48 8.23 5.07
C LEU A 638 -7.40 6.69 5.02
N PHE A 639 -7.45 6.02 6.19
CA PHE A 639 -7.46 4.56 6.26
C PHE A 639 -8.71 3.92 5.66
N LEU A 640 -9.82 4.66 5.57
CA LEU A 640 -11.05 4.18 4.93
C LEU A 640 -10.95 4.17 3.39
N VAL A 641 -10.18 5.08 2.78
CA VAL A 641 -10.19 5.29 1.30
C VAL A 641 -9.86 4.00 0.54
N LYS A 642 -8.68 3.43 0.84
CA LYS A 642 -8.23 2.12 0.35
C LYS A 642 -7.04 1.62 1.19
N LYS A 643 -6.74 0.32 1.08
CA LYS A 643 -5.56 -0.29 1.71
C LYS A 643 -4.28 0.42 1.22
N ILE A 644 -3.42 0.82 2.15
CA ILE A 644 -2.13 1.47 1.87
C ILE A 644 -1.09 0.34 1.72
N GLU A 645 -0.94 -0.14 0.49
CA GLU A 645 -0.08 -1.30 0.20
C GLU A 645 0.91 -0.97 -0.92
N ASN A 646 0.39 -0.62 -2.10
CA ASN A 646 1.17 -0.28 -3.28
C ASN A 646 2.16 0.90 -3.05
N ILE A 647 3.38 0.75 -3.58
CA ILE A 647 4.47 1.71 -3.39
C ILE A 647 4.18 3.09 -3.99
N GLU A 648 3.51 3.15 -5.13
CA GLU A 648 3.15 4.43 -5.78
C GLU A 648 2.12 5.18 -4.92
N TYR A 649 1.14 4.46 -4.37
CA TYR A 649 0.18 5.06 -3.45
C TYR A 649 0.85 5.54 -2.14
N LYS A 650 1.77 4.76 -1.58
CA LYS A 650 2.59 5.17 -0.43
C LYS A 650 3.41 6.43 -0.73
N ARG A 651 4.04 6.50 -1.91
CA ARG A 651 4.78 7.67 -2.40
C ARG A 651 3.90 8.91 -2.44
N GLU A 652 2.68 8.81 -3.00
CA GLU A 652 1.74 9.94 -3.07
C GLU A 652 1.41 10.50 -1.68
N ILE A 653 1.09 9.61 -0.74
CA ILE A 653 0.73 10.00 0.63
C ILE A 653 1.92 10.67 1.32
N VAL A 654 3.11 10.05 1.28
CA VAL A 654 4.30 10.57 1.95
C VAL A 654 4.71 11.92 1.35
N SER A 655 4.82 12.00 0.03
CA SER A 655 5.29 13.23 -0.63
C SER A 655 4.36 14.40 -0.34
N ARG A 656 3.04 14.21 -0.47
CA ARG A 656 2.06 15.29 -0.27
C ARG A 656 1.95 15.72 1.18
N LEU A 657 1.97 14.79 2.14
CA LEU A 657 1.93 15.14 3.57
C LEU A 657 3.16 15.97 3.99
N ILE A 658 4.34 15.65 3.46
CA ILE A 658 5.56 16.43 3.72
C ILE A 658 5.47 17.81 3.08
N ILE A 659 5.01 17.89 1.83
CA ILE A 659 4.92 19.15 1.08
C ILE A 659 3.83 20.09 1.62
N TYR A 660 2.71 19.55 2.11
CA TYR A 660 1.64 20.35 2.71
C TYR A 660 1.99 20.85 4.11
N SER A 661 3.05 20.31 4.73
CA SER A 661 3.50 20.71 6.06
C SER A 661 4.40 21.93 6.03
N LYS A 662 4.33 22.76 7.08
CA LYS A 662 5.27 23.86 7.27
C LYS A 662 6.67 23.32 7.52
N ILE A 663 7.69 24.00 7.03
CA ILE A 663 9.08 23.55 7.11
C ILE A 663 9.53 23.43 8.57
N GLU A 664 9.01 24.27 9.46
CA GLU A 664 9.31 24.26 10.90
C GLU A 664 8.75 23.03 11.61
N ASP A 665 7.63 22.50 11.11
CA ASP A 665 6.91 21.35 11.69
C ASP A 665 7.52 20.00 11.25
N LEU A 666 8.42 19.99 10.27
CA LEU A 666 9.07 18.80 9.72
C LEU A 666 10.21 18.30 10.62
N HIS A 667 9.84 17.57 11.67
CA HIS A 667 10.73 16.94 12.65
C HIS A 667 10.09 15.65 13.23
N ALA A 668 10.93 14.72 13.72
CA ALA A 668 10.53 13.36 14.12
C ALA A 668 9.34 13.25 15.10
N CYS A 669 9.16 14.23 16.00
CA CYS A 669 8.07 14.21 16.98
C CYS A 669 6.70 14.58 16.37
N ASN A 670 6.69 15.25 15.21
CA ASN A 670 5.46 15.71 14.58
C ASN A 670 4.58 14.51 14.15
N PRO A 671 3.28 14.49 14.45
CA PRO A 671 2.41 13.38 14.07
C PRO A 671 2.36 13.09 12.56
N VAL A 672 2.47 14.09 11.67
CA VAL A 672 2.58 13.89 10.22
C VAL A 672 3.87 13.14 9.88
N VAL A 673 4.98 13.52 10.53
CA VAL A 673 6.27 12.88 10.30
C VAL A 673 6.27 11.45 10.84
N ARG A 674 5.67 11.20 12.01
CA ARG A 674 5.47 9.83 12.53
C ARG A 674 4.66 8.96 11.57
N PHE A 675 3.54 9.48 11.08
CA PHE A 675 2.70 8.80 10.08
C PHE A 675 3.50 8.45 8.81
N THR A 676 4.22 9.42 8.24
CA THR A 676 5.02 9.17 7.02
C THR A 676 6.23 8.27 7.28
N SER A 677 6.86 8.37 8.45
CA SER A 677 7.96 7.50 8.90
C SER A 677 7.51 6.04 8.98
N ASN A 678 6.29 5.78 9.47
CA ASN A 678 5.71 4.44 9.50
C ASN A 678 5.49 3.87 8.10
N ILE A 679 5.03 4.70 7.15
CA ILE A 679 4.90 4.28 5.74
C ILE A 679 6.29 3.98 5.14
N ILE A 680 7.27 4.86 5.35
CA ILE A 680 8.66 4.70 4.89
C ILE A 680 9.28 3.42 5.46
N GLY A 681 9.10 3.17 6.75
CA GLY A 681 9.56 1.96 7.42
C GLY A 681 8.87 0.68 6.95
N SER A 682 7.76 0.78 6.20
CA SER A 682 7.05 -0.38 5.65
C SER A 682 7.52 -0.80 4.25
N VAL A 683 8.42 -0.06 3.61
CA VAL A 683 8.92 -0.38 2.27
C VAL A 683 10.37 -0.86 2.31
N PRO A 684 10.80 -1.72 1.37
CA PRO A 684 12.17 -2.23 1.32
C PRO A 684 13.17 -1.16 0.83
N LEU A 685 13.63 -0.26 1.70
CA LEU A 685 14.54 0.84 1.35
C LEU A 685 15.98 0.38 1.01
N GLY A 686 16.23 -0.90 0.77
CA GLY A 686 17.57 -1.42 0.44
C GLY A 686 18.05 -0.97 -0.95
N ASP A 687 17.12 -0.75 -1.89
CA ASP A 687 17.43 -0.31 -3.24
C ASP A 687 17.22 1.20 -3.45
N ARG A 688 17.94 1.78 -4.41
CA ARG A 688 17.89 3.22 -4.70
C ARG A 688 16.56 3.67 -5.32
N ALA A 689 15.85 2.82 -6.06
CA ALA A 689 14.61 3.22 -6.71
C ALA A 689 13.52 3.47 -5.66
N THR A 690 13.38 2.56 -4.69
CA THR A 690 12.50 2.72 -3.53
C THR A 690 12.87 3.96 -2.71
N GLN A 691 14.17 4.16 -2.43
CA GLN A 691 14.65 5.35 -1.69
C GLN A 691 14.26 6.65 -2.39
N ARG A 692 14.46 6.76 -3.72
CA ARG A 692 14.08 7.94 -4.51
C ARG A 692 12.60 8.26 -4.38
N LYS A 693 11.73 7.27 -4.57
CA LYS A 693 10.28 7.44 -4.44
C LYS A 693 9.93 7.96 -3.04
N MET A 694 10.45 7.35 -2.00
CA MET A 694 10.00 7.64 -0.64
C MET A 694 10.63 8.87 0.01
N LEU A 695 11.88 9.21 -0.33
CA LEU A 695 12.64 10.24 0.39
C LEU A 695 12.74 11.58 -0.36
N ALA A 696 12.49 11.61 -1.68
CA ALA A 696 12.70 12.81 -2.51
C ALA A 696 12.03 14.07 -1.94
N ALA A 697 10.76 13.98 -1.50
CA ALA A 697 10.05 15.13 -0.93
C ALA A 697 10.76 15.70 0.31
N SER A 698 11.20 14.85 1.22
CA SER A 698 11.90 15.27 2.45
C SER A 698 13.32 15.77 2.20
N ILE A 699 13.96 15.33 1.11
CA ILE A 699 15.26 15.81 0.65
C ILE A 699 15.09 17.21 0.04
N CYS A 700 14.09 17.41 -0.82
CA CYS A 700 13.78 18.70 -1.43
C CYS A 700 13.36 19.78 -0.42
N THR A 701 12.74 19.41 0.71
CA THR A 701 12.49 20.37 1.81
C THR A 701 13.72 20.64 2.68
N GLY A 702 14.79 19.85 2.53
CA GLY A 702 16.02 19.95 3.33
C GLY A 702 15.85 19.39 4.75
N ARG A 703 14.81 18.58 4.99
CA ARG A 703 14.42 18.10 6.32
C ARG A 703 14.53 16.59 6.52
N CYS A 704 15.01 15.83 5.53
CA CYS A 704 15.11 14.36 5.59
C CYS A 704 15.68 13.83 6.92
N ALA A 705 16.84 14.33 7.37
CA ALA A 705 17.47 13.89 8.62
C ALA A 705 16.68 14.30 9.88
N ALA A 706 16.02 15.46 9.87
CA ALA A 706 15.18 15.92 10.97
C ALA A 706 13.87 15.13 11.06
N CYS A 707 13.30 14.76 9.90
CA CYS A 707 12.10 13.95 9.82
C CYS A 707 12.36 12.50 10.21
N TYR A 708 13.45 11.91 9.70
CA TYR A 708 13.65 10.47 9.73
C TYR A 708 15.02 10.09 10.33
N PRO A 709 15.19 10.13 11.67
CA PRO A 709 16.42 9.74 12.33
C PRO A 709 16.87 8.29 12.06
N SER A 710 15.92 7.42 11.70
CA SER A 710 16.16 6.03 11.30
C SER A 710 16.85 5.90 9.93
N VAL A 711 16.90 6.98 9.15
CA VAL A 711 17.59 7.04 7.85
C VAL A 711 18.95 7.71 8.04
N GLN A 712 20.00 6.90 8.12
CA GLN A 712 21.38 7.35 8.38
C GLN A 712 22.20 7.25 7.10
N LEU A 713 21.94 8.19 6.19
CA LEU A 713 22.64 8.32 4.92
C LEU A 713 23.47 9.60 4.89
N GLU A 714 24.57 9.57 4.15
CA GLU A 714 25.44 10.73 3.97
C GLU A 714 24.82 11.71 2.97
N GLU A 715 25.17 13.00 3.07
CA GLU A 715 24.58 14.03 2.21
C GLU A 715 24.77 13.74 0.71
N TYR A 716 25.94 13.19 0.35
CA TYR A 716 26.22 12.76 -1.01
C TYR A 716 25.19 11.74 -1.53
N ASP A 717 24.85 10.72 -0.73
CA ASP A 717 23.89 9.68 -1.15
C ASP A 717 22.48 10.26 -1.30
N LEU A 718 22.10 11.21 -0.45
CA LEU A 718 20.80 11.90 -0.56
C LEU A 718 20.74 12.77 -1.82
N ASN A 719 21.82 13.44 -2.19
CA ASN A 719 21.86 14.29 -3.39
C ASN A 719 21.67 13.44 -4.66
N LEU A 720 22.26 12.25 -4.75
CA LEU A 720 22.05 11.29 -5.86
C LEU A 720 20.60 10.79 -6.01
N MET A 721 19.75 10.96 -4.99
CA MET A 721 18.32 10.59 -5.07
C MET A 721 17.48 11.64 -5.79
N ILE A 722 17.91 12.90 -5.76
CA ILE A 722 17.18 14.01 -6.36
C ILE A 722 17.84 14.52 -7.65
N GLU A 723 18.99 13.99 -8.03
CA GLU A 723 19.71 14.39 -9.23
C GLU A 723 18.93 14.04 -10.51
N TYR A 724 18.21 15.03 -11.04
CA TYR A 724 17.49 14.97 -12.32
C TYR A 724 16.63 13.70 -12.49
N THR A 725 15.84 13.38 -11.46
CA THR A 725 14.96 12.21 -11.44
C THR A 725 13.49 12.56 -11.71
N TYR A 726 12.73 11.59 -12.21
CA TYR A 726 11.27 11.74 -12.39
C TYR A 726 10.56 12.06 -11.07
N GLU A 727 11.04 11.49 -9.95
CA GLU A 727 10.49 11.74 -8.61
C GLU A 727 10.58 13.22 -8.24
N VAL A 728 11.66 13.93 -8.62
CA VAL A 728 11.81 15.36 -8.38
C VAL A 728 10.78 16.16 -9.16
N VAL A 729 10.53 15.82 -10.42
CA VAL A 729 9.48 16.48 -11.23
C VAL A 729 8.11 16.33 -10.53
N GLN A 730 7.80 15.15 -10.00
CA GLN A 730 6.55 14.93 -9.26
C GLN A 730 6.49 15.72 -7.96
N VAL A 731 7.58 15.77 -7.20
CA VAL A 731 7.66 16.58 -5.97
C VAL A 731 7.41 18.07 -6.27
N PHE A 732 8.06 18.63 -7.29
CA PHE A 732 7.84 20.02 -7.69
C PHE A 732 6.43 20.27 -8.24
N ASN A 733 5.83 19.30 -8.95
CA ASN A 733 4.42 19.37 -9.32
C ASN A 733 3.51 19.52 -8.09
N TYR A 734 3.80 18.79 -7.01
CA TYR A 734 3.01 18.88 -5.76
C TYR A 734 3.24 20.21 -5.05
N ILE A 735 4.47 20.71 -5.00
CA ILE A 735 4.80 22.01 -4.43
C ILE A 735 4.08 23.14 -5.18
N ILE A 736 4.16 23.15 -6.52
CA ILE A 736 3.47 24.13 -7.36
C ILE A 736 1.95 24.05 -7.15
N GLY A 737 1.41 22.84 -7.02
CA GLY A 737 0.00 22.62 -6.72
C GLY A 737 -0.49 23.18 -5.38
N THR A 738 0.41 23.52 -4.45
CA THR A 738 0.06 24.25 -3.21
C THR A 738 -0.19 25.74 -3.42
N GLN A 739 0.25 26.30 -4.56
CA GLN A 739 0.25 27.74 -4.84
C GLN A 739 0.97 28.58 -3.77
N ASN A 740 1.96 27.98 -3.09
CA ASN A 740 2.77 28.65 -2.08
C ASN A 740 4.16 28.99 -2.64
N SER A 741 4.33 30.21 -3.15
CA SER A 741 5.58 30.68 -3.75
C SER A 741 6.76 30.66 -2.77
N SER A 742 6.52 30.86 -1.47
CA SER A 742 7.58 30.78 -0.45
C SER A 742 8.09 29.35 -0.26
N MET A 743 7.20 28.36 -0.23
CA MET A 743 7.58 26.94 -0.19
C MET A 743 8.35 26.53 -1.46
N LEU A 744 7.88 27.00 -2.62
CA LEU A 744 8.56 26.78 -3.90
C LEU A 744 9.99 27.32 -3.88
N LEU A 745 10.18 28.58 -3.47
CA LEU A 745 11.51 29.18 -3.37
C LEU A 745 12.42 28.43 -2.40
N HIS A 746 11.91 28.04 -1.23
CA HIS A 746 12.70 27.27 -0.27
C HIS A 746 13.18 25.95 -0.88
N CYS A 747 12.28 25.21 -1.52
CA CYS A 747 12.62 23.92 -2.12
C CYS A 747 13.56 24.06 -3.32
N LEU A 748 13.39 25.09 -4.16
CA LEU A 748 14.32 25.40 -5.25
C LEU A 748 15.72 25.70 -4.71
N ASN A 749 15.84 26.56 -3.70
CA ASN A 749 17.12 26.88 -3.06
C ASN A 749 17.81 25.61 -2.52
N VAL A 750 17.08 24.76 -1.78
CA VAL A 750 17.60 23.51 -1.25
C VAL A 750 18.06 22.58 -2.38
N TYR A 751 17.23 22.41 -3.42
CA TYR A 751 17.53 21.56 -4.57
C TYR A 751 18.79 22.02 -5.30
N MET A 752 18.84 23.29 -5.71
CA MET A 752 19.96 23.86 -6.48
C MET A 752 21.27 23.77 -5.70
N ARG A 753 21.25 24.11 -4.40
CA ARG A 753 22.40 23.97 -3.50
C ARG A 753 22.90 22.53 -3.39
N LYS A 754 21.99 21.55 -3.34
CA LYS A 754 22.32 20.14 -3.18
C LYS A 754 22.88 19.50 -4.44
N ILE A 755 22.34 19.85 -5.61
CA ILE A 755 22.83 19.35 -6.89
C ILE A 755 24.16 20.02 -7.25
N GLY A 756 24.28 21.34 -7.04
CA GLY A 756 25.55 22.06 -7.21
C GLY A 756 26.03 22.24 -8.66
N TYR A 757 25.29 21.75 -9.66
CA TYR A 757 25.51 22.03 -11.08
C TYR A 757 24.20 21.98 -11.86
N TYR A 758 24.17 22.64 -13.01
CA TYR A 758 23.02 22.64 -13.91
C TYR A 758 23.15 21.57 -14.99
N SER A 759 22.04 20.90 -15.30
CA SER A 759 21.91 19.96 -16.42
C SER A 759 20.66 20.27 -17.22
N ILE A 760 20.81 20.27 -18.54
CA ILE A 760 19.71 20.32 -19.50
C ILE A 760 19.11 18.91 -19.55
N SER A 761 18.18 18.65 -18.63
CA SER A 761 17.49 17.37 -18.48
C SER A 761 15.99 17.61 -18.46
N THR A 762 15.21 16.70 -19.04
CA THR A 762 13.75 16.70 -18.97
C THR A 762 13.22 16.59 -17.53
N HIS A 763 14.07 16.13 -16.62
CA HIS A 763 13.80 16.00 -15.19
C HIS A 763 14.31 17.18 -14.34
N ASN A 764 14.91 18.20 -14.96
CA ASN A 764 15.22 19.43 -14.26
C ASN A 764 13.91 20.19 -13.95
N PRO A 765 13.59 20.49 -12.68
CA PRO A 765 12.32 21.12 -12.36
C PRO A 765 12.14 22.50 -13.01
N LEU A 766 13.23 23.22 -13.28
CA LEU A 766 13.21 24.57 -13.86
C LEU A 766 12.96 24.59 -15.38
N THR A 767 13.37 23.54 -16.10
CA THR A 767 13.24 23.45 -17.57
C THR A 767 12.35 22.30 -18.03
N SER A 768 11.81 21.48 -17.13
CA SER A 768 10.87 20.43 -17.46
C SER A 768 9.62 21.03 -18.10
N ARG A 769 9.34 20.64 -19.36
CA ARG A 769 8.15 21.06 -20.12
C ARG A 769 6.84 20.79 -19.37
N TYR A 770 6.83 19.81 -18.48
CA TYR A 770 5.68 19.46 -17.64
C TYR A 770 5.40 20.48 -16.53
N LEU A 771 6.42 21.21 -16.06
CA LEU A 771 6.33 22.11 -14.90
C LEU A 771 6.43 23.59 -15.26
N THR A 772 7.18 23.95 -16.30
CA THR A 772 7.59 25.34 -16.59
C THR A 772 6.43 26.33 -16.60
N GLN A 773 5.30 25.98 -17.22
CA GLN A 773 4.13 26.86 -17.28
C GLN A 773 3.45 27.06 -15.92
N ASN A 774 3.30 25.99 -15.12
CA ASN A 774 2.64 26.09 -13.81
C ASN A 774 3.56 26.73 -12.75
N MET A 775 4.86 26.50 -12.87
CA MET A 775 5.87 27.17 -12.06
C MET A 775 5.91 28.67 -12.36
N PHE A 776 5.83 29.07 -13.63
CA PHE A 776 5.67 30.47 -14.01
C PHE A 776 4.45 31.10 -13.32
N LYS A 777 3.28 30.44 -13.36
CA LYS A 777 2.08 30.92 -12.64
C LYS A 777 2.32 31.10 -11.14
N CYS A 778 3.13 30.25 -10.52
CA CYS A 778 3.42 30.31 -9.09
C CYS A 778 4.43 31.42 -8.75
N LEU A 779 5.47 31.62 -9.57
CA LEU A 779 6.49 32.64 -9.36
C LEU A 779 5.97 34.06 -9.64
N PHE A 780 5.13 34.21 -10.66
CA PHE A 780 4.60 35.51 -11.12
C PHE A 780 3.15 35.74 -10.67
N ALA A 781 2.71 35.14 -9.57
CA ALA A 781 1.34 35.27 -9.07
C ALA A 781 0.97 36.72 -8.71
N ASP A 782 1.94 37.51 -8.26
CA ASP A 782 1.81 38.94 -7.97
C ASP A 782 2.16 39.85 -9.17
N ARG A 783 2.46 39.25 -10.33
CA ARG A 783 2.88 39.91 -11.57
C ARG A 783 4.18 40.72 -11.45
N THR A 784 5.04 40.37 -10.50
CA THR A 784 6.35 41.01 -10.30
C THR A 784 7.51 40.02 -10.47
N MET A 785 8.72 40.55 -10.59
CA MET A 785 9.96 39.76 -10.62
C MET A 785 10.41 39.26 -9.24
N LYS A 786 9.73 39.64 -8.15
CA LYS A 786 10.15 39.42 -6.75
C LYS A 786 10.57 37.98 -6.41
N TYR A 787 9.83 36.98 -6.88
CA TYR A 787 10.16 35.57 -6.64
C TYR A 787 11.14 35.05 -7.69
N ALA A 788 11.01 35.50 -8.95
CA ALA A 788 11.87 35.08 -10.05
C ALA A 788 13.33 35.53 -9.85
N GLU A 789 13.55 36.76 -9.37
CA GLU A 789 14.87 37.30 -9.01
C GLU A 789 15.60 36.39 -8.02
N LYS A 790 14.90 35.89 -6.99
CA LYS A 790 15.50 34.95 -6.03
C LYS A 790 15.90 33.63 -6.69
N VAL A 791 15.13 33.14 -7.66
CA VAL A 791 15.49 31.93 -8.41
C VAL A 791 16.73 32.18 -9.26
N LEU A 792 16.83 33.36 -9.90
CA LEU A 792 18.03 33.77 -10.64
C LEU A 792 19.23 33.88 -9.70
N GLU A 793 19.10 34.53 -8.54
CA GLU A 793 20.15 34.60 -7.51
C GLU A 793 20.64 33.20 -7.08
N PHE A 794 19.73 32.24 -6.91
CA PHE A 794 20.11 30.86 -6.60
C PHE A 794 20.86 30.20 -7.76
N ALA A 795 20.45 30.45 -9.01
CA ALA A 795 21.10 29.92 -10.21
C ALA A 795 22.52 30.47 -10.33
N THR A 796 22.70 31.78 -10.20
CA THR A 796 24.03 32.42 -10.20
C THR A 796 24.90 31.85 -9.09
N LYS A 797 24.32 31.66 -7.90
CA LYS A 797 25.09 31.24 -6.72
C LYS A 797 25.56 29.79 -6.79
N TYR A 798 24.72 28.89 -7.29
CA TYR A 798 24.97 27.45 -7.21
C TYR A 798 25.37 26.83 -8.54
N TRP A 799 25.05 27.45 -9.67
CA TRP A 799 25.21 26.90 -11.02
C TRP A 799 25.97 27.84 -11.97
N SER A 800 26.84 28.70 -11.43
CA SER A 800 27.62 29.71 -12.17
C SER A 800 28.53 29.18 -13.27
N GLU A 801 28.88 27.89 -13.26
CA GLU A 801 29.76 27.28 -14.26
C GLU A 801 29.08 27.09 -15.63
N VAL A 802 27.76 27.22 -15.71
CA VAL A 802 27.02 27.11 -16.97
C VAL A 802 26.72 28.49 -17.54
N LEU A 803 27.27 28.75 -18.72
CA LEU A 803 26.93 29.91 -19.55
C LEU A 803 25.41 29.89 -19.84
N ASP A 804 24.75 31.03 -19.62
CA ASP A 804 23.42 31.35 -20.15
C ASP A 804 22.19 30.73 -19.44
N ILE A 805 22.33 30.13 -18.25
CA ILE A 805 21.16 29.61 -17.52
C ILE A 805 20.13 30.69 -17.17
N GLU A 806 20.58 31.85 -16.71
CA GLU A 806 19.71 32.98 -16.38
C GLU A 806 18.95 33.44 -17.63
N SER A 807 19.67 33.53 -18.75
CA SER A 807 19.11 33.84 -20.05
C SER A 807 18.05 32.83 -20.48
N GLN A 808 18.31 31.54 -20.32
CA GLN A 808 17.36 30.48 -20.64
C GLN A 808 16.09 30.56 -19.79
N LEU A 809 16.21 30.82 -18.48
CA LEU A 809 15.05 30.99 -17.60
C LEU A 809 14.25 32.24 -17.97
N CYS A 810 14.93 33.37 -18.19
CA CYS A 810 14.32 34.62 -18.65
C CYS A 810 13.62 34.44 -20.00
N PHE A 811 14.20 33.70 -20.94
CA PHE A 811 13.60 33.36 -22.22
C PHE A 811 12.29 32.57 -22.03
N ILE A 812 12.30 31.52 -21.21
CA ILE A 812 11.11 30.71 -20.93
C ILE A 812 10.02 31.58 -20.29
N TRP A 813 10.37 32.36 -19.28
CA TRP A 813 9.42 33.22 -18.57
C TRP A 813 8.90 34.37 -19.43
N PHE A 814 9.73 34.97 -20.29
CA PHE A 814 9.33 36.02 -21.23
C PHE A 814 8.22 35.55 -22.17
N HIS A 815 8.34 34.35 -22.73
CA HIS A 815 7.31 33.77 -23.61
C HIS A 815 5.98 33.56 -22.87
N TYR A 816 6.03 33.04 -21.65
CA TYR A 816 4.82 32.88 -20.83
C TYR A 816 4.24 34.21 -20.36
N ALA A 817 5.08 35.23 -20.09
CA ALA A 817 4.63 36.57 -19.76
C ALA A 817 3.96 37.27 -20.95
N CYS A 818 4.50 37.12 -22.17
CA CYS A 818 3.86 37.62 -23.38
C CYS A 818 2.48 36.99 -23.59
N GLU A 819 2.35 35.68 -23.37
CA GLU A 819 1.06 34.98 -23.48
C GLU A 819 0.04 35.46 -22.44
N ARG A 820 0.47 35.62 -21.18
CA ARG A 820 -0.44 35.72 -20.04
C ARG A 820 -0.64 37.14 -19.50
N PHE A 821 0.37 37.99 -19.68
CA PHE A 821 0.44 39.36 -19.14
C PHE A 821 0.84 40.37 -20.22
N PRO A 822 0.14 40.42 -21.37
CA PRO A 822 0.52 41.26 -22.51
C PRO A 822 0.53 42.77 -22.21
N SER A 823 -0.17 43.20 -21.15
CA SER A 823 -0.24 44.60 -20.73
C SER A 823 0.85 45.01 -19.72
N GLU A 824 1.56 44.05 -19.12
CA GLU A 824 2.55 44.31 -18.05
C GLU A 824 3.92 44.66 -18.66
N LYS A 825 4.01 45.81 -19.30
CA LYS A 825 5.19 46.22 -20.11
C LYS A 825 6.51 46.23 -19.34
N GLU A 826 6.50 46.64 -18.07
CA GLU A 826 7.70 46.65 -17.22
C GLU A 826 8.24 45.24 -16.98
N LEU A 827 7.37 44.30 -16.61
CA LEU A 827 7.72 42.89 -16.45
C LEU A 827 8.29 42.28 -17.74
N LEU A 828 7.66 42.54 -18.88
CA LEU A 828 8.12 42.06 -20.18
C LEU A 828 9.51 42.62 -20.52
N LYS A 829 9.75 43.89 -20.22
CA LYS A 829 11.05 44.55 -20.42
C LYS A 829 12.14 43.94 -19.53
N ASP A 830 11.85 43.73 -18.25
CA ASP A 830 12.81 43.16 -17.30
C ASP A 830 13.21 41.73 -17.70
N LEU A 831 12.23 40.91 -18.05
CA LEU A 831 12.47 39.55 -18.54
C LEU A 831 13.27 39.53 -19.84
N TYR A 832 12.95 40.42 -20.79
CA TYR A 832 13.67 40.52 -22.05
C TYR A 832 15.14 40.91 -21.85
N ASN A 833 15.40 41.91 -21.00
CA ASN A 833 16.75 42.38 -20.70
C ASN A 833 17.62 41.28 -20.04
N GLY A 834 17.01 40.31 -19.39
CA GLY A 834 17.69 39.14 -18.82
C GLY A 834 18.14 38.09 -19.86
N ILE A 835 17.74 38.22 -21.14
CA ILE A 835 18.09 37.26 -22.20
C ILE A 835 19.41 37.69 -22.88
N GLN A 836 20.49 36.95 -22.61
CA GLN A 836 21.86 37.16 -23.11
C GLN A 836 22.40 35.88 -23.78
N ASN A 837 23.27 36.00 -24.81
CA ASN A 837 23.91 34.89 -25.58
C ASN A 837 22.96 33.79 -26.14
N ILE A 838 22.85 33.69 -27.46
CA ILE A 838 21.77 32.95 -28.15
C ILE A 838 22.34 32.03 -29.24
N ASP A 839 23.29 31.18 -28.89
CA ASP A 839 23.97 30.35 -29.90
C ASP A 839 23.10 29.14 -30.37
N ASP A 840 22.04 28.77 -29.62
CA ASP A 840 21.09 27.69 -30.00
C ASP A 840 19.65 27.92 -29.48
N MET A 841 18.95 28.93 -30.00
CA MET A 841 17.59 29.27 -29.56
C MET A 841 16.55 28.18 -29.87
N HIS A 842 16.75 27.40 -30.94
CA HIS A 842 15.80 26.38 -31.38
C HIS A 842 15.64 25.25 -30.37
N SER A 843 16.71 24.85 -29.67
CA SER A 843 16.60 23.85 -28.60
C SER A 843 15.80 24.36 -27.40
N TRP A 844 15.78 25.68 -27.16
CA TRP A 844 15.06 26.27 -26.02
C TRP A 844 13.55 26.26 -26.20
N TYR A 845 13.06 26.37 -27.45
CA TYR A 845 11.64 26.22 -27.78
C TYR A 845 11.10 24.83 -27.40
N GLY A 846 11.96 23.81 -27.33
CA GLY A 846 11.59 22.46 -26.87
C GLY A 846 11.11 22.39 -25.41
N PHE A 847 11.47 23.37 -24.57
CA PHE A 847 11.05 23.46 -23.16
C PHE A 847 9.75 24.25 -22.96
N LEU A 848 9.29 24.97 -24.00
CA LEU A 848 8.03 25.69 -24.00
C LEU A 848 6.89 24.72 -24.28
N ASN A 849 5.83 24.82 -23.47
CA ASN A 849 4.60 24.08 -23.71
C ASN A 849 3.50 25.02 -24.22
N LEU A 850 3.70 25.56 -25.42
CA LEU A 850 2.84 26.55 -26.04
C LEU A 850 2.12 25.97 -27.26
N SER A 851 0.87 26.35 -27.46
CA SER A 851 0.07 26.05 -28.64
C SER A 851 0.34 27.06 -29.76
N ARG A 852 -0.07 26.75 -31.00
CA ARG A 852 -0.02 27.70 -32.11
C ARG A 852 -0.71 29.03 -31.80
N ALA A 853 -1.85 28.98 -31.12
CA ALA A 853 -2.59 30.18 -30.71
C ALA A 853 -1.79 31.04 -29.72
N ASP A 854 -1.01 30.41 -28.84
CA ASP A 854 -0.12 31.13 -27.91
C ASP A 854 1.00 31.84 -28.68
N TYR A 855 1.64 31.17 -29.65
CA TYR A 855 2.67 31.81 -30.48
C TYR A 855 2.13 33.01 -31.26
N CYS A 856 0.94 32.90 -31.85
CA CYS A 856 0.33 34.03 -32.55
C CYS A 856 0.00 35.20 -31.60
N ARG A 857 -0.42 34.93 -30.35
CA ARG A 857 -0.58 35.96 -29.32
C ARG A 857 0.76 36.65 -29.00
N ILE A 858 1.82 35.86 -28.82
CA ILE A 858 3.16 36.39 -28.53
C ILE A 858 3.65 37.29 -29.66
N VAL A 859 3.45 36.91 -30.94
CA VAL A 859 3.78 37.77 -32.09
C VAL A 859 3.08 39.12 -32.00
N SER A 860 1.77 39.16 -31.73
CA SER A 860 1.02 40.42 -31.56
C SER A 860 1.55 41.28 -30.40
N VAL A 861 2.01 40.66 -29.32
CA VAL A 861 2.62 41.36 -28.17
C VAL A 861 3.98 41.93 -28.55
N LEU A 862 4.79 41.17 -29.28
CA LEU A 862 6.08 41.64 -29.80
C LEU A 862 5.88 42.81 -30.78
N ASP A 863 4.87 42.76 -31.65
CA ASP A 863 4.51 43.89 -32.53
C ASP A 863 4.19 45.14 -31.70
N SER A 864 3.37 45.01 -30.65
CA SER A 864 3.06 46.12 -29.74
C SER A 864 4.32 46.64 -29.02
N LEU A 865 5.15 45.74 -28.48
CA LEU A 865 6.40 46.11 -27.81
C LEU A 865 7.37 46.82 -28.74
N SER A 866 7.41 46.46 -30.03
CA SER A 866 8.26 47.10 -31.04
C SER A 866 7.83 48.54 -31.35
N LEU A 867 6.54 48.85 -31.21
CA LEU A 867 6.00 50.21 -31.35
C LEU A 867 6.30 51.06 -30.12
N ASP A 868 6.20 50.46 -28.93
CA ASP A 868 6.42 51.14 -27.65
C ASP A 868 7.91 51.31 -27.31
N MET A 869 8.78 50.43 -27.81
CA MET A 869 10.23 50.44 -27.58
C MET A 869 11.02 50.23 -28.89
N PRO A 870 11.07 51.22 -29.78
CA PRO A 870 11.64 51.06 -31.12
C PRO A 870 13.14 50.72 -31.14
N GLU A 871 13.89 51.17 -30.13
CA GLU A 871 15.33 50.91 -29.97
C GLU A 871 15.61 49.43 -29.65
N LEU A 872 14.73 48.80 -28.86
CA LEU A 872 14.84 47.39 -28.46
C LEU A 872 14.59 46.45 -29.66
N ALA A 873 13.67 46.84 -30.57
CA ALA A 873 13.24 46.00 -31.70
C ALA A 873 14.07 46.19 -32.98
N LYS A 874 14.62 47.39 -33.22
CA LYS A 874 15.36 47.69 -34.46
C LYS A 874 16.81 47.23 -34.46
N GLU A 875 17.46 47.17 -33.29
CA GLU A 875 18.90 46.89 -33.20
C GLU A 875 19.24 45.59 -32.46
N SER A 876 18.24 44.92 -31.85
CA SER A 876 18.49 43.68 -31.11
C SER A 876 18.36 42.44 -32.01
N PHE A 877 19.49 41.80 -32.30
CA PHE A 877 19.57 40.48 -32.94
C PHE A 877 18.64 39.45 -32.26
N ASN A 878 18.59 39.49 -30.93
CA ASN A 878 17.78 38.61 -30.09
C ASN A 878 16.28 38.79 -30.37
N PHE A 879 15.81 40.03 -30.52
CA PHE A 879 14.40 40.34 -30.81
C PHE A 879 13.99 39.73 -32.16
N GLN A 880 14.82 39.89 -33.19
CA GLN A 880 14.54 39.39 -34.53
C GLN A 880 14.49 37.85 -34.56
N GLN A 881 15.37 37.17 -33.83
CA GLN A 881 15.33 35.71 -33.72
C GLN A 881 14.10 35.18 -32.98
N ILE A 882 13.74 35.79 -31.85
CA ILE A 882 12.52 35.43 -31.09
C ILE A 882 11.29 35.65 -31.97
N TYR A 883 11.20 36.82 -32.60
CA TYR A 883 10.08 37.17 -33.47
C TYR A 883 9.94 36.20 -34.64
N GLY A 884 11.04 35.94 -35.37
CA GLY A 884 11.06 35.02 -36.50
C GLY A 884 10.66 33.59 -36.11
N SER A 885 11.16 33.09 -34.99
CA SER A 885 10.82 31.75 -34.48
C SER A 885 9.35 31.66 -34.05
N CYS A 886 8.85 32.65 -33.31
CA CYS A 886 7.43 32.70 -32.94
C CYS A 886 6.51 32.82 -34.16
N LEU A 887 6.91 33.58 -35.19
CA LEU A 887 6.18 33.67 -36.46
C LEU A 887 6.17 32.34 -37.22
N TYR A 888 7.30 31.62 -37.21
CA TYR A 888 7.39 30.27 -37.76
C TYR A 888 6.41 29.31 -37.06
N TYR A 889 6.40 29.24 -35.72
CA TYR A 889 5.45 28.38 -34.99
C TYR A 889 3.99 28.85 -35.07
N CYS A 890 3.74 30.14 -35.30
CA CYS A 890 2.39 30.66 -35.59
C CYS A 890 1.91 30.26 -37.00
N SER A 891 2.83 30.10 -37.96
CA SER A 891 2.53 29.78 -39.37
C SER A 891 2.54 28.28 -39.67
N VAL A 892 3.36 27.49 -38.99
CA VAL A 892 3.53 26.04 -39.17
C VAL A 892 2.89 25.29 -37.99
N SER A 893 1.65 24.84 -38.17
CA SER A 893 1.13 23.60 -37.57
C SER A 893 -0.06 23.10 -38.39
#